data_AF-A0A6S7KAM6-F1
#
_entry.id   AF-A0A6S7KAM6-F1
#
_cell.length_a   1.000
_cell.length_b   1.000
_cell.length_c   1.000
_cell.angle_alpha   90.00
_cell.angle_beta   90.00
_cell.angle_gamma   90.00
#
_symmetry.space_group_name_H-M   'P 1'
#
loop_
_entity.id
_entity.type
_entity.pdbx_description
1 polymer ?
#
loop_
_entity_poly.entity_id
_entity_poly.type
_entity_poly.pdbx_seq_one_letter_code
_entity_poly.pdbx_strand_id
1 'polypeptide(L)'
;QVIHSRPYKDDRSHVLMGLGYDFEFIGGQSGVCYHNFVCIWSWRVKSKVTVNDCNHLCGCSISYYPNSTAKFRPVLLLKYDIEINPGPGTQNSTNILQHKLKVLSLNSRSIVNKANHLTALESVNEHDLIAIVETLLNPTINDAEILSPSDFCIHRRDRTDRRGGGVMLAVRKPLYSTRRTDLETDAEILACEVRPTQKKKILVLVFYRPPSTNHVYMNAFNKCLKNARVARFTQIVVLGDFNLPDMNWNTNSSTNNGTGQLYDNFTKAIRDNFLWQLVDQPTRKEHILDLVLTNIPHKISNLEIFDDTISTDHKLIEFYLDFNIPKRNKISKSVFNFKKAKWNELKIALTSASWDQVFVYDCVNATLSSWTKMFMEIVEKYVPKIEIRNSNSTPWIDQDVIRLLRKKDKQRRIANKSFDNEDVNKYKQLRKEAKQLIEAKYTEYLNNMPTDNVCSNNDYANLDSHTSLTNITLSENEVLNCLQNINVSKASGPDGIPGRLLKAIATEITPSLTKVFNLSLCSGKVPSAWKTALITPILKEGNPHVVTNYRPISLLSILSKVLERCIYNHCYEFIQHKLTFYQHGFVQGRNCVTQLVRFYHKILEALDNGHEVDTIYLDFSKAFDRISHRPLLDKLKRHGFGGTLHDWFADYITARSQKVAIDGACSDLLSVTSGVPQGSILGPLLFVLYINDLPECIHKPTDIALFADDSKVSQIIGSSND
;
A
#
# COMPACT_ATOMS: atom_id res chain seq x y z
N GLN A 1 23.85 0.27 31.94
CA GLN A 1 24.86 0.99 31.14
C GLN A 1 24.23 1.39 29.82
N VAL A 2 24.44 2.64 29.45
CA VAL A 2 23.93 3.39 28.29
C VAL A 2 23.87 2.54 27.01
N ILE A 3 22.67 2.40 26.42
CA ILE A 3 22.51 1.89 25.05
C ILE A 3 22.17 3.09 24.18
N HIS A 4 23.18 3.63 23.51
CA HIS A 4 23.03 4.64 22.45
C HIS A 4 22.23 4.05 21.28
N SER A 5 20.96 4.45 21.15
CA SER A 5 20.25 4.40 19.86
C SER A 5 20.90 5.41 18.92
N ARG A 6 21.54 4.94 17.84
CA ARG A 6 22.04 5.81 16.77
C ARG A 6 20.87 6.62 16.16
N PRO A 7 21.07 7.91 15.85
CA PRO A 7 20.06 8.70 15.19
C PRO A 7 19.89 8.23 13.75
N TYR A 8 18.63 8.06 13.36
CA TYR A 8 18.22 8.07 11.96
C TYR A 8 18.69 9.41 11.38
N LYS A 9 19.53 9.41 10.33
CA LYS A 9 19.78 10.62 9.57
C LYS A 9 18.49 10.97 8.85
N ASP A 10 17.81 11.98 9.37
CA ASP A 10 16.65 12.61 8.75
C ASP A 10 17.14 13.38 7.51
N ASP A 11 16.52 13.15 6.35
CA ASP A 11 16.83 13.80 5.07
C ASP A 11 16.66 15.34 5.12
N ARG A 12 16.09 15.87 6.22
CA ARG A 12 16.00 17.32 6.48
C ARG A 12 17.36 18.00 6.74
N SER A 13 18.40 17.24 7.09
CA SER A 13 19.74 17.76 7.38
C SER A 13 20.57 18.11 6.13
N HIS A 14 20.18 17.60 4.95
CA HIS A 14 20.95 17.80 3.71
C HIS A 14 20.73 19.17 3.05
N VAL A 15 19.63 19.87 3.33
CA VAL A 15 19.34 21.17 2.70
C VAL A 15 20.17 22.31 3.33
N LEU A 16 20.55 22.19 4.60
CA LEU A 16 21.22 23.26 5.36
C LEU A 16 22.76 23.23 5.31
N MET A 17 23.39 22.07 5.06
CA MET A 17 24.82 22.04 4.71
C MET A 17 25.11 22.83 3.42
N GLY A 18 24.11 23.04 2.57
CA GLY A 18 24.23 23.87 1.36
C GLY A 18 24.23 25.38 1.60
N LEU A 19 23.93 25.86 2.82
CA LEU A 19 23.86 27.30 3.15
C LEU A 19 25.00 27.79 4.05
N GLY A 20 25.95 26.92 4.43
CA GLY A 20 27.15 27.29 5.19
C GLY A 20 26.91 27.61 6.66
N TYR A 21 26.27 26.72 7.43
CA TYR A 21 26.09 26.86 8.89
C TYR A 21 26.37 25.53 9.62
N ASP A 22 26.95 25.61 10.82
CA ASP A 22 27.28 24.44 11.65
C ASP A 22 26.17 24.11 12.67
N PHE A 23 25.72 22.86 12.66
CA PHE A 23 24.70 22.32 13.55
C PHE A 23 25.28 21.19 14.42
N GLU A 24 24.97 21.23 15.71
CA GLU A 24 25.34 20.20 16.68
C GLU A 24 24.10 19.55 17.29
N PHE A 25 24.04 18.22 17.27
CA PHE A 25 23.00 17.46 17.97
C PHE A 25 23.36 17.30 19.44
N ILE A 26 22.51 17.83 20.34
CA ILE A 26 22.81 17.87 21.79
C ILE A 26 22.15 16.70 22.53
N GLY A 27 21.10 16.08 21.97
CA GLY A 27 20.48 14.90 22.57
C GLY A 27 19.03 14.64 22.13
N GLY A 28 18.53 13.45 22.47
CA GLY A 28 17.13 13.06 22.24
C GLY A 28 16.58 12.24 23.40
N GLN A 29 15.34 12.54 23.83
CA GLN A 29 14.65 11.83 24.91
C GLN A 29 13.16 11.65 24.56
N SER A 30 12.57 10.53 24.98
CA SER A 30 11.13 10.30 24.89
C SER A 30 10.49 10.49 26.27
N GLY A 31 9.53 11.41 26.37
CA GLY A 31 8.82 11.71 27.62
C GLY A 31 7.33 11.37 27.56
N VAL A 32 6.72 11.14 28.73
CA VAL A 32 5.27 11.02 28.89
C VAL A 32 4.77 12.31 29.53
N CYS A 33 3.97 13.08 28.79
CA CYS A 33 3.34 14.29 29.32
C CYS A 33 1.82 14.10 29.25
N TYR A 34 1.13 14.13 30.39
CA TYR A 34 -0.33 13.99 30.55
C TYR A 34 -1.01 13.18 29.42
N HIS A 35 -0.91 11.85 29.52
CA HIS A 35 -1.54 10.86 28.61
C HIS A 35 -1.00 10.78 27.17
N ASN A 36 0.02 11.56 26.79
CA ASN A 36 0.63 11.50 25.45
C ASN A 36 2.15 11.22 25.50
N PHE A 37 2.63 10.47 24.52
CA PHE A 37 4.06 10.29 24.26
C PHE A 37 4.54 11.41 23.34
N VAL A 38 5.57 12.13 23.76
CA VAL A 38 6.23 13.19 23.01
C VAL A 38 7.69 12.80 22.82
N CYS A 39 8.17 12.83 21.58
CA CYS A 39 9.59 12.70 21.29
C CYS A 39 10.22 14.10 21.26
N ILE A 40 11.33 14.26 21.95
CA ILE A 40 12.06 15.53 22.10
C ILE A 40 13.44 15.36 21.46
N TRP A 41 13.77 16.24 20.50
CA TRP A 41 15.08 16.27 19.86
C TRP A 41 15.70 17.67 20.00
N SER A 42 16.92 17.75 20.52
CA SER A 42 17.60 19.03 20.81
C SER A 42 18.80 19.25 19.90
N TRP A 43 18.87 20.45 19.32
CA TRP A 43 19.91 20.89 18.38
C TRP A 43 20.41 22.29 18.73
N ARG A 44 21.72 22.52 18.54
CA ARG A 44 22.39 23.83 18.70
C ARG A 44 22.91 24.33 17.37
N VAL A 45 22.78 25.63 17.14
CA VAL A 45 23.40 26.32 16.00
C VAL A 45 24.52 27.22 16.51
N LYS A 46 25.76 27.01 16.04
CA LYS A 46 26.97 27.63 16.61
C LYS A 46 27.60 28.75 15.78
N SER A 47 27.56 28.67 14.44
CA SER A 47 28.28 29.65 13.59
C SER A 47 27.91 29.59 12.11
N LYS A 48 28.23 30.68 11.40
CA LYS A 48 28.24 30.81 9.94
C LYS A 48 29.58 30.29 9.41
N VAL A 49 29.56 29.29 8.53
CA VAL A 49 30.74 28.76 7.85
C VAL A 49 31.16 29.76 6.77
N THR A 50 32.27 30.46 6.98
CA THR A 50 32.91 31.28 5.94
C THR A 50 33.62 30.37 4.94
N VAL A 51 33.41 30.63 3.64
CA VAL A 51 33.84 29.83 2.48
C VAL A 51 35.36 29.66 2.31
N ASN A 52 36.18 30.07 3.28
CA ASN A 52 37.64 29.96 3.20
C ASN A 52 38.22 28.64 3.78
N ASP A 53 37.42 27.80 4.46
CA ASP A 53 37.92 26.54 5.06
C ASP A 53 37.68 25.29 4.19
N CYS A 54 37.28 25.45 2.92
CA CYS A 54 37.01 24.35 2.00
C CYS A 54 38.25 23.67 1.38
N ASN A 55 39.45 23.83 1.94
CA ASN A 55 40.68 23.24 1.38
C ASN A 55 41.32 22.09 2.19
N HIS A 56 40.68 21.60 3.27
CA HIS A 56 41.25 20.49 4.07
C HIS A 56 40.38 19.24 4.28
N LEU A 57 39.29 19.05 3.52
CA LEU A 57 38.56 17.76 3.53
C LEU A 57 38.95 16.82 2.37
N CYS A 58 40.21 16.92 1.92
CA CYS A 58 40.86 15.85 1.15
C CYS A 58 41.59 14.92 2.13
N GLY A 59 40.95 13.80 2.48
CA GLY A 59 41.60 12.68 3.16
C GLY A 59 41.16 12.50 4.60
N CYS A 60 40.07 11.77 4.81
CA CYS A 60 39.94 10.92 6.00
C CYS A 60 39.18 9.64 5.62
N SER A 61 39.96 8.57 5.51
CA SER A 61 39.59 7.17 5.43
C SER A 61 38.60 6.75 6.52
N ILE A 62 37.41 6.29 6.12
CA ILE A 62 36.46 5.62 7.01
C ILE A 62 36.96 4.18 7.24
N SER A 63 37.56 3.94 8.40
CA SER A 63 37.91 2.60 8.87
C SER A 63 36.71 1.95 9.53
N TYR A 64 36.25 0.83 8.99
CA TYR A 64 35.28 -0.07 9.61
C TYR A 64 36.00 -0.98 10.61
N TYR A 65 35.59 -0.97 11.88
CA TYR A 65 35.88 -2.08 12.79
C TYR A 65 34.57 -2.60 13.40
N PRO A 66 34.26 -3.90 13.22
CA PRO A 66 33.17 -4.57 13.91
C PRO A 66 33.66 -5.06 15.27
N ASN A 67 32.83 -4.96 16.30
CA ASN A 67 32.59 -5.99 17.32
C ASN A 67 31.79 -5.43 18.51
N SER A 68 30.61 -6.00 18.74
CA SER A 68 30.37 -6.77 19.98
C SER A 68 28.99 -7.42 19.94
N THR A 69 29.01 -8.73 20.15
CA THR A 69 27.89 -9.58 20.49
C THR A 69 27.37 -9.27 21.89
N ALA A 70 26.04 -9.18 22.05
CA ALA A 70 25.38 -9.47 23.32
C ALA A 70 24.07 -10.23 23.07
N LYS A 71 24.05 -11.49 23.52
CA LYS A 71 22.87 -12.36 23.59
C LYS A 71 21.95 -11.85 24.71
N PHE A 72 20.66 -11.72 24.45
CA PHE A 72 19.63 -11.90 25.48
C PHE A 72 18.40 -12.58 24.87
N ARG A 73 18.05 -13.73 25.44
CA ARG A 73 16.86 -14.54 25.14
C ARG A 73 15.68 -14.03 25.97
N PRO A 74 14.48 -13.87 25.39
CA PRO A 74 13.25 -14.17 26.09
C PRO A 74 12.81 -15.56 25.65
N VAL A 75 12.89 -16.52 26.59
CA VAL A 75 12.16 -17.78 26.49
C VAL A 75 10.69 -17.44 26.70
N LEU A 76 9.91 -17.37 25.62
CA LEU A 76 8.46 -17.56 25.69
C LEU A 76 8.16 -18.99 25.22
N LEU A 77 8.02 -19.88 26.18
CA LEU A 77 7.36 -21.18 26.02
C LEU A 77 5.86 -20.92 25.79
N LEU A 78 5.42 -20.83 24.54
CA LEU A 78 4.03 -21.13 24.19
C LEU A 78 3.99 -22.58 23.71
N LYS A 79 3.80 -23.46 24.68
CA LYS A 79 3.59 -24.89 24.52
C LYS A 79 2.06 -25.10 24.46
N TYR A 80 1.58 -25.51 23.28
CA TYR A 80 0.27 -26.09 22.95
C TYR A 80 -0.99 -25.19 22.84
N ASP A 81 -1.63 -25.37 21.68
CA ASP A 81 -3.06 -25.32 21.35
C ASP A 81 -3.84 -24.00 21.44
N ILE A 82 -3.82 -23.25 20.35
CA ILE A 82 -4.98 -22.47 19.90
C ILE A 82 -5.39 -23.03 18.55
N GLU A 83 -6.41 -23.90 18.56
CA GLU A 83 -7.14 -24.27 17.34
C GLU A 83 -7.78 -23.00 16.74
N ILE A 84 -7.67 -22.85 15.42
CA ILE A 84 -8.49 -21.88 14.69
C ILE A 84 -9.93 -22.35 14.83
N ASN A 85 -10.73 -21.61 15.60
CA ASN A 85 -12.16 -21.82 15.73
C ASN A 85 -12.79 -21.97 14.32
N PRO A 86 -13.31 -23.15 13.94
CA PRO A 86 -14.04 -23.30 12.70
C PRO A 86 -15.40 -22.64 12.93
N GLY A 87 -15.60 -21.44 12.36
CA GLY A 87 -16.92 -20.81 12.35
C GLY A 87 -18.01 -21.79 11.87
N PRO A 88 -19.27 -21.63 12.31
CA PRO A 88 -20.32 -22.62 12.13
C PRO A 88 -20.43 -23.02 10.65
N GLY A 89 -20.18 -24.30 10.39
CA GLY A 89 -20.22 -24.89 9.08
C GLY A 89 -21.62 -24.86 8.51
N THR A 90 -21.92 -23.88 7.67
CA THR A 90 -22.98 -24.02 6.68
C THR A 90 -22.50 -25.02 5.63
N GLN A 91 -22.90 -26.28 5.80
CA GLN A 91 -22.91 -27.30 4.76
C GLN A 91 -23.86 -26.86 3.63
N ASN A 92 -23.40 -25.92 2.81
CA ASN A 92 -23.97 -25.72 1.49
C ASN A 92 -22.94 -26.24 0.50
N SER A 93 -23.15 -27.48 0.06
CA SER A 93 -22.47 -28.10 -1.07
C SER A 93 -22.81 -27.36 -2.36
N THR A 94 -22.27 -26.14 -2.51
CA THR A 94 -22.22 -25.47 -3.80
C THR A 94 -21.21 -26.22 -4.65
N ASN A 95 -21.58 -26.62 -5.87
CA ASN A 95 -20.67 -27.19 -6.87
C ASN A 95 -19.49 -26.24 -7.12
N ILE A 96 -18.41 -26.38 -6.34
CA ILE A 96 -17.19 -25.57 -6.50
C ILE A 96 -16.55 -26.01 -7.81
N LEU A 97 -16.59 -25.14 -8.82
CA LEU A 97 -15.86 -25.34 -10.07
C LEU A 97 -14.38 -25.58 -9.74
N GLN A 98 -13.83 -26.71 -10.17
CA GLN A 98 -12.43 -27.07 -9.97
C GLN A 98 -11.61 -26.81 -11.25
N HIS A 99 -10.32 -26.52 -11.12
CA HIS A 99 -9.36 -26.53 -12.24
C HIS A 99 -8.04 -27.21 -11.87
N LYS A 100 -7.27 -27.62 -12.88
CA LYS A 100 -5.91 -28.18 -12.71
C LYS A 100 -4.93 -27.07 -12.40
N LEU A 101 -3.98 -27.34 -11.50
CA LEU A 101 -2.99 -26.36 -11.07
C LEU A 101 -2.00 -26.06 -12.20
N LYS A 102 -1.95 -24.80 -12.64
CA LYS A 102 -1.14 -24.34 -13.77
C LYS A 102 0.22 -23.80 -13.30
N VAL A 103 1.32 -24.29 -13.88
CA VAL A 103 2.69 -23.97 -13.47
C VAL A 103 3.44 -23.29 -14.61
N LEU A 104 4.18 -22.23 -14.29
CA LEU A 104 5.14 -21.56 -15.16
C LEU A 104 6.55 -21.69 -14.57
N SER A 105 7.54 -22.06 -15.39
CA SER A 105 8.96 -22.07 -15.03
C SER A 105 9.74 -21.25 -16.04
N LEU A 106 10.62 -20.36 -15.56
CA LEU A 106 11.50 -19.56 -16.42
C LEU A 106 12.86 -19.26 -15.79
N ASN A 107 13.90 -19.28 -16.63
CA ASN A 107 15.14 -18.55 -16.34
C ASN A 107 14.97 -17.10 -16.79
N SER A 108 14.92 -16.20 -15.81
CA SER A 108 14.65 -14.78 -16.07
C SER A 108 15.89 -14.01 -16.47
N ARG A 109 17.09 -14.38 -16.02
CA ARG A 109 18.31 -13.57 -16.14
C ARG A 109 18.05 -12.09 -15.80
N SER A 110 17.70 -11.82 -14.54
CA SER A 110 17.14 -10.59 -13.96
C SER A 110 15.65 -10.42 -14.18
N ILE A 111 14.88 -10.46 -13.08
CA ILE A 111 13.42 -10.27 -13.12
C ILE A 111 12.97 -8.82 -12.94
N VAL A 112 13.78 -7.96 -12.31
CA VAL A 112 13.41 -6.58 -11.90
C VAL A 112 12.94 -5.76 -13.09
N ASN A 113 13.74 -5.71 -14.16
CA ASN A 113 13.42 -5.01 -15.40
C ASN A 113 12.38 -5.73 -16.28
N LYS A 114 11.80 -6.83 -15.81
CA LYS A 114 10.83 -7.67 -16.53
C LYS A 114 9.53 -7.86 -15.74
N ALA A 115 9.42 -7.27 -14.55
CA ALA A 115 8.25 -7.36 -13.69
C ALA A 115 6.97 -6.89 -14.39
N ASN A 116 7.04 -5.82 -15.18
CA ASN A 116 5.92 -5.32 -15.98
C ASN A 116 5.44 -6.35 -17.01
N HIS A 117 6.37 -7.01 -17.71
CA HIS A 117 6.05 -8.06 -18.67
C HIS A 117 5.49 -9.31 -17.99
N LEU A 118 6.02 -9.68 -16.82
CA LEU A 118 5.48 -10.79 -16.02
C LEU A 118 4.05 -10.48 -15.55
N THR A 119 3.80 -9.28 -15.04
CA THR A 119 2.46 -8.84 -14.61
C THR A 119 1.46 -8.83 -15.78
N ALA A 120 1.91 -8.42 -16.97
CA ALA A 120 1.12 -8.48 -18.20
C ALA A 120 0.79 -9.92 -18.62
N LEU A 121 1.76 -10.83 -18.53
CA LEU A 121 1.55 -12.26 -18.78
C LEU A 121 0.50 -12.83 -17.82
N GLU A 122 0.61 -12.51 -16.52
CA GLU A 122 -0.32 -12.99 -15.49
C GLU A 122 -1.73 -12.43 -15.62
N SER A 123 -1.88 -11.25 -16.23
CA SER A 123 -3.19 -10.64 -16.49
C SER A 123 -4.02 -11.41 -17.54
N VAL A 124 -3.40 -12.32 -18.29
CA VAL A 124 -4.06 -13.14 -19.31
C VAL A 124 -4.01 -14.63 -18.99
N ASN A 125 -2.87 -15.12 -18.51
CA ASN A 125 -2.61 -16.55 -18.39
C ASN A 125 -2.88 -17.14 -17.00
N GLU A 126 -2.99 -16.30 -15.97
CA GLU A 126 -3.39 -16.65 -14.59
C GLU A 126 -2.72 -17.93 -14.05
N HIS A 127 -1.38 -17.97 -13.94
CA HIS A 127 -0.65 -19.15 -13.43
C HIS A 127 -0.80 -19.32 -11.92
N ASP A 128 -0.93 -20.54 -11.42
CA ASP A 128 -1.05 -20.84 -9.99
C ASP A 128 0.32 -20.90 -9.30
N LEU A 129 1.35 -21.40 -9.98
CA LEU A 129 2.74 -21.43 -9.52
C LEU A 129 3.66 -20.82 -10.57
N ILE A 130 4.58 -19.96 -10.14
CA ILE A 130 5.60 -19.37 -11.01
C ILE A 130 6.97 -19.59 -10.37
N ALA A 131 7.77 -20.47 -10.97
CA ALA A 131 9.15 -20.75 -10.59
C ALA A 131 10.10 -19.92 -11.45
N ILE A 132 10.96 -19.14 -10.80
CA ILE A 132 11.94 -18.28 -11.47
C ILE A 132 13.34 -18.61 -10.97
N VAL A 133 14.26 -18.84 -11.92
CA VAL A 133 15.70 -18.94 -11.66
C VAL A 133 16.44 -17.73 -12.25
N GLU A 134 17.64 -17.49 -11.74
CA GLU A 134 18.44 -16.29 -12.02
C GLU A 134 17.65 -15.00 -11.81
N THR A 135 17.01 -14.89 -10.64
CA THR A 135 16.19 -13.73 -10.30
C THR A 135 17.01 -12.44 -10.23
N LEU A 136 18.29 -12.55 -9.82
CA LEU A 136 19.19 -11.45 -9.50
C LEU A 136 18.60 -10.47 -8.48
N LEU A 137 17.70 -10.96 -7.64
CA LEU A 137 17.12 -10.20 -6.54
C LEU A 137 18.10 -10.10 -5.38
N ASN A 138 17.93 -9.03 -4.61
CA ASN A 138 18.61 -8.82 -3.36
C ASN A 138 17.59 -8.38 -2.29
N PRO A 139 17.91 -8.44 -0.99
CA PRO A 139 16.96 -8.16 0.08
C PRO A 139 16.36 -6.75 0.08
N THR A 140 16.93 -5.78 -0.67
CA THR A 140 16.40 -4.41 -0.74
C THR A 140 15.20 -4.29 -1.68
N ILE A 141 15.03 -5.22 -2.62
CA ILE A 141 13.95 -5.21 -3.60
C ILE A 141 12.70 -5.84 -2.96
N ASN A 142 11.59 -5.12 -2.95
CA ASN A 142 10.35 -5.59 -2.36
C ASN A 142 9.67 -6.64 -3.26
N ASP A 143 9.04 -7.65 -2.66
CA ASP A 143 8.22 -8.63 -3.36
C ASP A 143 7.11 -7.97 -4.21
N ALA A 144 6.57 -6.85 -3.72
CA ALA A 144 5.56 -6.06 -4.41
C ALA A 144 6.03 -5.42 -5.73
N GLU A 145 7.35 -5.27 -5.92
CA GLU A 145 7.93 -4.78 -7.18
C GLU A 145 7.90 -5.85 -8.28
N ILE A 146 7.73 -7.14 -7.91
CA ILE A 146 7.80 -8.26 -8.84
C ILE A 146 6.39 -8.73 -9.24
N LEU A 147 5.56 -9.03 -8.24
CA LEU A 147 4.17 -9.45 -8.42
C LEU A 147 3.33 -8.94 -7.26
N SER A 148 2.05 -8.68 -7.52
CA SER A 148 1.15 -8.15 -6.48
C SER A 148 1.07 -9.10 -5.27
N PRO A 149 1.38 -8.63 -4.04
CA PRO A 149 1.25 -9.41 -2.83
C PRO A 149 -0.21 -9.76 -2.50
N SER A 150 -1.19 -9.06 -3.09
CA SER A 150 -2.61 -9.42 -2.97
C SER A 150 -2.92 -10.75 -3.65
N ASP A 151 -2.19 -11.07 -4.73
CA ASP A 151 -2.47 -12.23 -5.56
C ASP A 151 -1.51 -13.39 -5.32
N PHE A 152 -0.28 -13.13 -4.88
CA PHE A 152 0.75 -14.15 -4.69
C PHE A 152 1.36 -14.15 -3.28
N CYS A 153 1.77 -15.33 -2.84
CA CYS A 153 2.73 -15.55 -1.77
C CYS A 153 4.08 -15.86 -2.41
N ILE A 154 5.07 -14.99 -2.22
CA ILE A 154 6.39 -15.13 -2.83
C ILE A 154 7.34 -15.79 -1.82
N HIS A 155 8.01 -16.86 -2.25
CA HIS A 155 9.10 -17.50 -1.52
C HIS A 155 10.36 -17.33 -2.35
N ARG A 156 11.43 -16.76 -1.79
CA ARG A 156 12.67 -16.54 -2.55
C ARG A 156 13.93 -16.80 -1.73
N ARG A 157 15.00 -17.13 -2.44
CA ARG A 157 16.35 -17.26 -1.90
C ARG A 157 17.27 -16.37 -2.73
N ASP A 158 17.53 -15.19 -2.18
CA ASP A 158 18.37 -14.16 -2.79
C ASP A 158 19.84 -14.50 -2.59
N ARG A 159 20.68 -13.99 -3.49
CA ARG A 159 22.12 -14.15 -3.43
C ARG A 159 22.77 -12.86 -2.91
N THR A 160 23.56 -12.95 -1.85
CA THR A 160 24.18 -11.77 -1.19
C THR A 160 25.69 -11.68 -1.39
N ASP A 161 26.35 -12.75 -1.86
CA ASP A 161 27.80 -12.90 -1.94
C ASP A 161 28.41 -12.45 -3.29
N ARG A 162 27.65 -12.53 -4.39
CA ARG A 162 28.12 -12.15 -5.73
C ARG A 162 26.97 -11.80 -6.68
N ARG A 163 27.30 -11.13 -7.79
CA ARG A 163 26.35 -10.79 -8.86
C ARG A 163 25.95 -12.04 -9.65
N GLY A 164 24.65 -12.28 -9.83
CA GLY A 164 24.09 -13.40 -10.60
C GLY A 164 23.56 -14.56 -9.75
N GLY A 165 22.48 -15.22 -10.19
CA GLY A 165 21.83 -16.33 -9.46
C GLY A 165 20.56 -15.92 -8.72
N GLY A 166 20.21 -16.70 -7.68
CA GLY A 166 18.95 -16.56 -6.94
C GLY A 166 17.77 -17.33 -7.55
N VAL A 167 16.87 -17.78 -6.67
CA VAL A 167 15.69 -18.59 -7.04
C VAL A 167 14.43 -18.09 -6.32
N MET A 168 13.28 -18.17 -6.98
CA MET A 168 11.99 -17.73 -6.46
C MET A 168 10.86 -18.66 -6.88
N LEU A 169 9.88 -18.82 -6.00
CA LEU A 169 8.59 -19.45 -6.28
C LEU A 169 7.47 -18.50 -5.82
N ALA A 170 6.68 -18.01 -6.77
CA ALA A 170 5.43 -17.30 -6.46
C ALA A 170 4.26 -18.30 -6.50
N VAL A 171 3.46 -18.31 -5.43
CA VAL A 171 2.30 -19.19 -5.26
C VAL A 171 1.04 -18.35 -5.20
N ARG A 172 0.09 -18.55 -6.12
CA ARG A 172 -1.13 -17.76 -6.19
C ARG A 172 -2.06 -18.05 -5.00
N LYS A 173 -2.57 -17.01 -4.34
CA LYS A 173 -3.55 -17.11 -3.27
C LYS A 173 -4.92 -17.57 -3.82
N PRO A 174 -5.68 -18.40 -3.08
CA PRO A 174 -5.50 -18.77 -1.68
C PRO A 174 -4.70 -20.07 -1.47
N LEU A 175 -3.96 -20.56 -2.47
CA LEU A 175 -3.22 -21.81 -2.36
C LEU A 175 -2.20 -21.73 -1.22
N TYR A 176 -2.34 -22.62 -0.24
CA TYR A 176 -1.45 -22.64 0.92
C TYR A 176 -0.05 -23.07 0.49
N SER A 177 0.94 -22.29 0.90
CA SER A 177 2.35 -22.60 0.69
C SER A 177 3.21 -22.24 1.88
N THR A 178 4.28 -23.00 2.09
CA THR A 178 5.24 -22.76 3.18
C THR A 178 6.63 -23.18 2.73
N ARG A 179 7.60 -22.27 2.88
CA ARG A 179 9.02 -22.58 2.61
C ARG A 179 9.55 -23.58 3.63
N ARG A 180 10.20 -24.63 3.15
CA ARG A 180 10.80 -25.72 3.92
C ARG A 180 12.32 -25.57 3.95
N THR A 181 12.78 -24.55 4.70
CA THR A 181 14.22 -24.26 4.86
C THR A 181 15.00 -25.42 5.48
N ASP A 182 14.33 -26.32 6.21
CA ASP A 182 14.88 -27.56 6.74
C ASP A 182 15.33 -28.57 5.67
N LEU A 183 14.80 -28.46 4.45
CA LEU A 183 15.18 -29.31 3.32
C LEU A 183 16.24 -28.68 2.42
N GLU A 184 16.44 -27.37 2.52
CA GLU A 184 17.39 -26.62 1.70
C GLU A 184 18.85 -26.96 2.07
N THR A 185 19.75 -26.79 1.11
CA THR A 185 21.19 -27.05 1.27
C THR A 185 22.00 -25.87 0.76
N ASP A 186 23.32 -25.97 0.77
CA ASP A 186 24.22 -24.91 0.29
C ASP A 186 24.10 -24.64 -1.21
N ALA A 187 23.47 -25.53 -1.98
CA ALA A 187 23.10 -25.26 -3.36
C ALA A 187 21.98 -24.20 -3.43
N GLU A 188 21.89 -23.46 -4.55
CA GLU A 188 20.80 -22.52 -4.85
C GLU A 188 19.51 -23.31 -5.16
N ILE A 189 18.91 -23.82 -4.08
CA ILE A 189 17.66 -24.55 -4.07
C ILE A 189 16.70 -23.89 -3.08
N LEU A 190 15.47 -23.67 -3.54
CA LEU A 190 14.34 -23.24 -2.73
C LEU A 190 13.37 -24.41 -2.61
N ALA A 191 13.03 -24.79 -1.38
CA ALA A 191 12.08 -25.86 -1.12
C ALA A 191 10.77 -25.27 -0.59
N CYS A 192 9.66 -25.56 -1.26
CA CYS A 192 8.35 -25.05 -0.85
C CYS A 192 7.30 -26.18 -0.82
N GLU A 193 6.65 -26.33 0.32
CA GLU A 193 5.49 -27.19 0.47
C GLU A 193 4.25 -26.44 0.00
N VAL A 194 3.53 -27.00 -0.98
CA VAL A 194 2.28 -26.48 -1.53
C VAL A 194 1.16 -27.47 -1.24
N ARG A 195 0.02 -26.97 -0.74
CA ARG A 195 -1.15 -27.80 -0.39
C ARG A 195 -2.38 -27.44 -1.23
N PRO A 196 -2.63 -28.15 -2.35
CA PRO A 196 -3.87 -28.02 -3.12
C PRO A 196 -5.13 -28.40 -2.34
N THR A 197 -4.99 -29.36 -1.42
CA THR A 197 -6.08 -29.84 -0.55
C THR A 197 -5.47 -30.17 0.82
N GLN A 198 -6.29 -30.23 1.88
CA GLN A 198 -5.81 -30.52 3.24
C GLN A 198 -5.02 -31.85 3.34
N LYS A 199 -5.31 -32.84 2.48
CA LYS A 199 -4.69 -34.17 2.51
C LYS A 199 -3.45 -34.32 1.62
N LYS A 200 -3.22 -33.43 0.64
CA LYS A 200 -2.17 -33.59 -0.37
C LYS A 200 -1.07 -32.55 -0.16
N LYS A 201 0.16 -33.03 0.08
CA LYS A 201 1.35 -32.19 0.24
C LYS A 201 2.26 -32.37 -0.97
N ILE A 202 2.42 -31.33 -1.77
CA ILE A 202 3.34 -31.29 -2.90
C ILE A 202 4.60 -30.56 -2.45
N LEU A 203 5.77 -31.11 -2.75
CA LEU A 203 7.03 -30.39 -2.62
C LEU A 203 7.43 -29.85 -3.98
N VAL A 204 7.57 -28.52 -4.07
CA VAL A 204 8.12 -27.84 -5.24
C VAL A 204 9.53 -27.37 -4.89
N LEU A 205 10.51 -27.86 -5.65
CA LEU A 205 11.91 -27.46 -5.55
C LEU A 205 12.25 -26.58 -6.75
N VAL A 206 12.74 -25.37 -6.50
CA VAL A 206 13.28 -24.49 -7.55
C VAL A 206 14.80 -24.50 -7.41
N PHE A 207 15.49 -25.02 -8.42
CA PHE A 207 16.93 -25.27 -8.40
C PHE A 207 17.64 -24.52 -9.51
N TYR A 208 18.72 -23.85 -9.15
CA TYR A 208 19.64 -23.23 -10.10
C TYR A 208 21.06 -23.76 -9.90
N ARG A 209 21.69 -24.20 -10.99
CA ARG A 209 23.11 -24.53 -11.00
C ARG A 209 23.90 -23.53 -11.86
N PRO A 210 24.84 -22.77 -11.27
CA PRO A 210 25.78 -21.97 -12.05
C PRO A 210 26.71 -22.85 -12.89
N PRO A 211 27.05 -22.47 -14.14
CA PRO A 211 27.85 -23.29 -15.06
C PRO A 211 29.22 -23.74 -14.51
N SER A 212 29.88 -22.88 -13.73
CA SER A 212 31.23 -23.09 -13.18
C SER A 212 31.27 -23.97 -11.92
N THR A 213 30.14 -24.53 -11.48
CA THR A 213 30.10 -25.35 -10.25
C THR A 213 30.52 -26.79 -10.50
N ASN A 214 31.21 -27.38 -9.51
CA ASN A 214 31.71 -28.76 -9.58
C ASN A 214 30.72 -29.78 -8.99
N HIS A 215 31.15 -31.04 -8.84
CA HIS A 215 30.35 -32.14 -8.30
C HIS A 215 29.85 -31.92 -6.85
N VAL A 216 30.49 -31.04 -6.06
CA VAL A 216 30.06 -30.71 -4.68
C VAL A 216 28.66 -30.09 -4.68
N TYR A 217 28.36 -29.29 -5.71
CA TYR A 217 27.05 -28.67 -5.86
C TYR A 217 25.94 -29.69 -6.13
N MET A 218 26.24 -30.75 -6.90
CA MET A 218 25.33 -31.88 -7.09
C MET A 218 25.20 -32.75 -5.84
N ASN A 219 26.25 -32.86 -5.01
CA ASN A 219 26.12 -33.55 -3.73
C ASN A 219 25.14 -32.84 -2.79
N ALA A 220 25.13 -31.51 -2.79
CA ALA A 220 24.15 -30.70 -2.04
C ALA A 220 22.72 -30.90 -2.59
N PHE A 221 22.53 -30.90 -3.91
CA PHE A 221 21.26 -31.28 -4.54
C PHE A 221 20.79 -32.67 -4.10
N ASN A 222 21.68 -33.67 -4.11
CA ASN A 222 21.38 -35.04 -3.70
C ASN A 222 20.98 -35.13 -2.22
N LYS A 223 21.63 -34.33 -1.36
CA LYS A 223 21.28 -34.22 0.06
C LYS A 223 19.88 -33.62 0.25
N CYS A 224 19.51 -32.59 -0.52
CA CYS A 224 18.16 -32.03 -0.51
C CYS A 224 17.10 -33.08 -0.86
N LEU A 225 17.32 -33.85 -1.95
CA LEU A 225 16.40 -34.91 -2.35
C LEU A 225 16.27 -36.02 -1.29
N LYS A 226 17.38 -36.41 -0.65
CA LYS A 226 17.34 -37.38 0.47
C LYS A 226 16.50 -36.86 1.64
N ASN A 227 16.65 -35.60 2.01
CA ASN A 227 15.84 -34.97 3.07
C ASN A 227 14.35 -34.92 2.68
N ALA A 228 14.06 -34.54 1.44
CA ALA A 228 12.70 -34.51 0.89
C ALA A 228 12.01 -35.89 0.93
N ARG A 229 12.76 -36.96 0.64
CA ARG A 229 12.27 -38.35 0.72
C ARG A 229 11.85 -38.73 2.14
N VAL A 230 12.63 -38.33 3.15
CA VAL A 230 12.32 -38.58 4.57
C VAL A 230 11.05 -37.83 5.01
N ALA A 231 10.80 -36.65 4.44
CA ALA A 231 9.65 -35.81 4.77
C ALA A 231 8.30 -36.30 4.18
N ARG A 232 8.28 -37.40 3.41
CA ARG A 232 7.07 -38.11 2.91
C ARG A 232 6.04 -37.23 2.20
N PHE A 233 6.48 -36.42 1.23
CA PHE A 233 5.57 -35.68 0.35
C PHE A 233 4.82 -36.60 -0.61
N THR A 234 3.60 -36.21 -0.99
CA THR A 234 2.76 -36.97 -1.94
C THR A 234 3.36 -36.94 -3.34
N GLN A 235 3.88 -35.78 -3.75
CA GLN A 235 4.53 -35.58 -5.04
C GLN A 235 5.68 -34.59 -4.85
N ILE A 236 6.79 -34.85 -5.53
CA ILE A 236 7.96 -33.99 -5.61
C ILE A 236 8.06 -33.50 -7.06
N VAL A 237 8.15 -32.19 -7.24
CA VAL A 237 8.37 -31.53 -8.53
C VAL A 237 9.61 -30.66 -8.40
N VAL A 238 10.60 -30.86 -9.26
CA VAL A 238 11.83 -30.06 -9.31
C VAL A 238 11.88 -29.29 -10.63
N LEU A 239 12.11 -27.99 -10.53
CA LEU A 239 12.09 -27.03 -11.63
C LEU A 239 13.37 -26.20 -11.63
N GLY A 240 13.81 -25.77 -12.81
CA GLY A 240 14.83 -24.73 -12.96
C GLY A 240 15.96 -25.11 -13.91
N ASP A 241 17.03 -24.33 -13.90
CA ASP A 241 18.16 -24.44 -14.82
C ASP A 241 19.32 -25.22 -14.19
N PHE A 242 19.60 -26.39 -14.74
CA PHE A 242 20.65 -27.30 -14.27
C PHE A 242 22.01 -27.04 -14.95
N ASN A 243 22.05 -26.26 -16.03
CA ASN A 243 23.25 -25.98 -16.83
C ASN A 243 24.08 -27.24 -17.13
N LEU A 244 23.44 -28.31 -17.63
CA LEU A 244 24.10 -29.57 -18.02
C LEU A 244 24.12 -29.72 -19.56
N PRO A 245 24.91 -28.91 -20.30
CA PRO A 245 24.85 -28.87 -21.77
C PRO A 245 25.28 -30.18 -22.44
N ASP A 246 26.23 -30.91 -21.83
CA ASP A 246 26.80 -32.16 -22.36
C ASP A 246 26.00 -33.43 -22.00
N MET A 247 24.77 -33.28 -21.48
CA MET A 247 23.93 -34.43 -21.11
C MET A 247 23.28 -35.02 -22.36
N ASN A 248 23.51 -36.30 -22.62
CA ASN A 248 22.74 -37.05 -23.60
C ASN A 248 21.50 -37.65 -22.92
N TRP A 249 20.32 -37.07 -23.19
CA TRP A 249 19.06 -37.49 -22.59
C TRP A 249 18.52 -38.84 -23.10
N ASN A 250 19.02 -39.34 -24.25
CA ASN A 250 18.65 -40.65 -24.78
C ASN A 250 19.40 -41.79 -24.08
N THR A 251 20.68 -41.58 -23.78
CA THR A 251 21.55 -42.59 -23.14
C THR A 251 21.81 -42.32 -21.66
N ASN A 252 21.33 -41.18 -21.13
CA ASN A 252 21.59 -40.68 -19.78
C ASN A 252 23.08 -40.68 -19.40
N SER A 253 23.95 -40.31 -20.35
CA SER A 253 25.41 -40.30 -20.22
C SER A 253 26.02 -38.98 -20.70
N SER A 254 27.24 -38.66 -20.25
CA SER A 254 27.98 -37.46 -20.68
C SER A 254 28.70 -37.70 -22.01
N THR A 255 28.71 -36.71 -22.91
CA THR A 255 29.49 -36.76 -24.15
C THR A 255 30.99 -36.44 -23.96
N ASN A 256 31.38 -35.88 -22.80
CA ASN A 256 32.75 -35.46 -22.50
C ASN A 256 33.37 -36.24 -21.31
N ASN A 257 34.56 -36.81 -21.52
CA ASN A 257 35.27 -37.66 -20.53
C ASN A 257 35.76 -36.92 -19.26
N GLY A 258 35.86 -35.58 -19.27
CA GLY A 258 36.44 -34.78 -18.17
C GLY A 258 35.44 -34.36 -17.07
N THR A 259 34.14 -34.41 -17.34
CA THR A 259 33.08 -33.96 -16.40
C THR A 259 32.19 -35.11 -15.91
N GLY A 260 32.50 -36.36 -16.27
CA GLY A 260 31.65 -37.54 -16.03
C GLY A 260 31.08 -37.64 -14.62
N GLN A 261 31.90 -37.42 -13.58
CA GLN A 261 31.47 -37.55 -12.19
C GLN A 261 30.31 -36.60 -11.79
N LEU A 262 30.21 -35.41 -12.40
CA LEU A 262 29.08 -34.49 -12.18
C LEU A 262 27.78 -35.08 -12.73
N TYR A 263 27.83 -35.55 -13.97
CA TYR A 263 26.69 -36.10 -14.70
C TYR A 263 26.25 -37.43 -14.09
N ASP A 264 27.20 -38.30 -13.72
CA ASP A 264 26.96 -39.55 -13.03
C ASP A 264 26.27 -39.34 -11.68
N ASN A 265 26.74 -38.34 -10.90
CA ASN A 265 26.13 -38.01 -9.62
C ASN A 265 24.69 -37.50 -9.78
N PHE A 266 24.41 -36.77 -10.85
CA PHE A 266 23.06 -36.31 -11.17
C PHE A 266 22.15 -37.45 -11.63
N THR A 267 22.60 -38.29 -12.57
CA THR A 267 21.86 -39.47 -13.05
C THR A 267 21.56 -40.42 -11.90
N LYS A 268 22.53 -40.63 -11.00
CA LYS A 268 22.35 -41.40 -9.77
C LYS A 268 21.30 -40.77 -8.86
N ALA A 269 21.33 -39.45 -8.67
CA ALA A 269 20.37 -38.74 -7.84
C ALA A 269 18.92 -38.91 -8.31
N ILE A 270 18.71 -38.76 -9.62
CA ILE A 270 17.39 -38.91 -10.23
C ILE A 270 16.90 -40.35 -10.04
N ARG A 271 17.76 -41.33 -10.32
CA ARG A 271 17.44 -42.76 -10.18
C ARG A 271 17.11 -43.16 -8.74
N ASP A 272 17.94 -42.74 -7.78
CA ASP A 272 17.78 -43.05 -6.34
C ASP A 272 16.50 -42.41 -5.73
N ASN A 273 15.94 -41.39 -6.40
CA ASN A 273 14.73 -40.68 -5.97
C ASN A 273 13.54 -40.89 -6.91
N PHE A 274 13.63 -41.83 -7.86
CA PHE A 274 12.58 -42.16 -8.84
C PHE A 274 12.01 -40.95 -9.59
N LEU A 275 12.88 -39.99 -9.92
CA LEU A 275 12.49 -38.79 -10.66
C LEU A 275 12.54 -39.05 -12.17
N TRP A 276 11.59 -38.48 -12.89
CA TRP A 276 11.49 -38.51 -14.36
C TRP A 276 11.64 -37.11 -14.92
N GLN A 277 12.54 -36.93 -15.88
CA GLN A 277 12.68 -35.71 -16.66
C GLN A 277 11.63 -35.71 -17.77
N LEU A 278 10.93 -34.57 -17.96
CA LEU A 278 9.81 -34.45 -18.91
C LEU A 278 10.05 -33.45 -20.06
N VAL A 279 11.21 -32.83 -20.14
CA VAL A 279 11.51 -31.78 -21.13
C VAL A 279 12.26 -32.41 -22.31
N ASP A 280 11.63 -32.45 -23.48
CA ASP A 280 12.16 -33.16 -24.65
C ASP A 280 12.67 -32.23 -25.77
N GLN A 281 12.57 -30.91 -25.58
CA GLN A 281 13.00 -29.91 -26.58
C GLN A 281 13.98 -28.89 -25.99
N PRO A 282 14.87 -28.30 -26.82
CA PRO A 282 15.83 -27.29 -26.38
C PRO A 282 15.18 -26.06 -25.74
N THR A 283 15.64 -25.73 -24.53
CA THR A 283 15.19 -24.56 -23.75
C THR A 283 16.12 -23.37 -23.89
N ARG A 284 17.37 -23.60 -24.31
CA ARG A 284 18.34 -22.55 -24.65
C ARG A 284 19.22 -23.00 -25.82
N LYS A 285 19.16 -22.27 -26.94
CA LYS A 285 19.84 -22.65 -28.20
C LYS A 285 19.49 -24.11 -28.56
N GLU A 286 20.48 -24.99 -28.62
CA GLU A 286 20.34 -26.42 -28.95
C GLU A 286 20.34 -27.33 -27.71
N HIS A 287 20.47 -26.75 -26.50
CA HIS A 287 20.58 -27.52 -25.26
C HIS A 287 19.28 -27.53 -24.44
N ILE A 288 19.04 -28.65 -23.77
CA ILE A 288 17.99 -28.83 -22.76
C ILE A 288 18.63 -28.56 -21.39
N LEU A 289 18.48 -27.32 -20.89
CA LEU A 289 19.09 -26.89 -19.62
C LEU A 289 18.07 -26.73 -18.51
N ASP A 290 16.87 -26.28 -18.86
CA ASP A 290 15.76 -26.08 -17.94
C ASP A 290 14.93 -27.36 -17.84
N LEU A 291 14.88 -27.96 -16.65
CA LEU A 291 14.30 -29.29 -16.46
C LEU A 291 13.03 -29.24 -15.62
N VAL A 292 12.13 -30.18 -15.92
CA VAL A 292 10.99 -30.54 -15.08
C VAL A 292 11.19 -31.99 -14.64
N LEU A 293 11.49 -32.21 -13.37
CA LEU A 293 11.63 -33.53 -12.76
C LEU A 293 10.45 -33.82 -11.84
N THR A 294 9.90 -35.04 -11.89
CA THR A 294 8.81 -35.45 -10.98
C THR A 294 8.90 -36.91 -10.60
N ASN A 295 8.47 -37.28 -9.39
CA ASN A 295 8.32 -38.68 -9.02
C ASN A 295 7.01 -39.31 -9.53
N ILE A 296 6.09 -38.50 -10.08
CA ILE A 296 4.80 -38.94 -10.59
C ILE A 296 4.56 -38.29 -11.98
N PRO A 297 5.09 -38.87 -13.07
CA PRO A 297 5.02 -38.27 -14.40
C PRO A 297 3.60 -38.15 -14.96
N HIS A 298 2.72 -39.13 -14.70
CA HIS A 298 1.33 -39.13 -15.19
C HIS A 298 0.45 -38.01 -14.59
N LYS A 299 0.94 -37.28 -13.56
CA LYS A 299 0.26 -36.12 -12.99
C LYS A 299 0.72 -34.79 -13.58
N ILE A 300 1.61 -34.81 -14.55
CA ILE A 300 1.97 -33.63 -15.34
C ILE A 300 1.34 -33.78 -16.72
N SER A 301 0.66 -32.73 -17.18
CA SER A 301 0.00 -32.70 -18.49
C SER A 301 0.23 -31.38 -19.21
N ASN A 302 0.15 -31.41 -20.54
CA ASN A 302 0.27 -30.27 -21.44
C ASN A 302 1.55 -29.44 -21.19
N LEU A 303 2.70 -30.10 -21.20
CA LEU A 303 3.99 -29.41 -21.13
C LEU A 303 4.25 -28.68 -22.46
N GLU A 304 4.32 -27.35 -22.41
CA GLU A 304 4.58 -26.47 -23.54
C GLU A 304 5.85 -25.65 -23.28
N ILE A 305 6.68 -25.51 -24.32
CA ILE A 305 7.90 -24.70 -24.29
C ILE A 305 7.75 -23.57 -25.30
N PHE A 306 7.86 -22.32 -24.87
CA PHE A 306 7.57 -21.17 -25.73
C PHE A 306 8.36 -19.92 -25.37
N ASP A 307 8.46 -19.04 -26.36
CA ASP A 307 8.89 -17.66 -26.22
C ASP A 307 7.72 -16.75 -25.82
N ASP A 308 7.93 -15.70 -25.00
CA ASP A 308 6.88 -14.71 -24.69
C ASP A 308 7.44 -13.27 -24.58
N THR A 309 6.63 -12.29 -24.17
CA THR A 309 7.01 -10.88 -24.04
C THR A 309 8.18 -10.66 -23.08
N ILE A 310 8.41 -11.58 -22.14
CA ILE A 310 9.57 -11.59 -21.24
C ILE A 310 10.84 -11.80 -22.06
N SER A 311 11.73 -10.80 -22.05
CA SER A 311 12.98 -10.81 -22.80
C SER A 311 14.03 -11.66 -22.08
N THR A 312 14.17 -12.94 -22.46
CA THR A 312 15.17 -13.88 -21.94
C THR A 312 15.78 -14.69 -23.09
N ASP A 313 17.01 -15.17 -22.93
CA ASP A 313 17.67 -16.10 -23.86
C ASP A 313 17.26 -17.56 -23.65
N HIS A 314 16.40 -17.82 -22.65
CA HIS A 314 15.76 -19.11 -22.40
C HIS A 314 14.29 -19.09 -22.83
N LYS A 315 13.74 -20.26 -23.14
CA LYS A 315 12.30 -20.44 -23.36
C LYS A 315 11.58 -20.67 -22.03
N LEU A 316 10.32 -20.25 -21.95
CA LEU A 316 9.43 -20.49 -20.82
C LEU A 316 8.87 -21.91 -20.92
N ILE A 317 8.63 -22.55 -19.77
CA ILE A 317 8.01 -23.87 -19.67
C ILE A 317 6.68 -23.71 -18.91
N GLU A 318 5.56 -24.08 -19.55
CA GLU A 318 4.24 -24.12 -18.92
C GLU A 318 3.72 -25.56 -18.88
N PHE A 319 3.09 -25.97 -17.79
CA PHE A 319 2.44 -27.28 -17.69
C PHE A 319 1.36 -27.28 -16.60
N TYR A 320 0.58 -28.35 -16.52
CA TYR A 320 -0.45 -28.53 -15.50
C TYR A 320 -0.11 -29.69 -14.58
N LEU A 321 -0.24 -29.47 -13.27
CA LEU A 321 -0.28 -30.52 -12.27
C LEU A 321 -1.73 -30.98 -12.08
N ASP A 322 -1.96 -32.29 -12.15
CA ASP A 322 -3.28 -32.91 -12.09
C ASP A 322 -3.85 -32.95 -10.65
N PHE A 323 -4.06 -31.77 -10.10
CA PHE A 323 -4.72 -31.52 -8.83
C PHE A 323 -5.84 -30.52 -9.05
N ASN A 324 -7.06 -30.95 -8.73
CA ASN A 324 -8.22 -30.08 -8.74
C ASN A 324 -8.20 -29.14 -7.54
N ILE A 325 -8.15 -27.84 -7.82
CA ILE A 325 -8.26 -26.78 -6.81
C ILE A 325 -9.55 -25.96 -7.01
N PRO A 326 -10.15 -25.43 -5.94
CA PRO A 326 -11.28 -24.50 -6.04
C PRO A 326 -10.95 -23.32 -6.95
N LYS A 327 -11.80 -23.04 -7.95
CA LYS A 327 -11.69 -21.78 -8.70
C LYS A 327 -11.95 -20.61 -7.75
N ARG A 328 -11.12 -19.57 -7.86
CA ARG A 328 -11.31 -18.31 -7.14
C ARG A 328 -12.64 -17.67 -7.55
N ASN A 329 -13.48 -17.32 -6.58
CA ASN A 329 -14.55 -16.37 -6.79
C ASN A 329 -13.92 -14.99 -7.01
N LYS A 330 -13.93 -14.50 -8.24
CA LYS A 330 -13.48 -13.13 -8.53
C LYS A 330 -14.48 -12.19 -7.88
N ILE A 331 -14.04 -11.40 -6.88
CA ILE A 331 -14.90 -10.42 -6.20
C ILE A 331 -15.37 -9.43 -7.26
N SER A 332 -16.67 -9.41 -7.55
CA SER A 332 -17.26 -8.36 -8.38
C SER A 332 -17.68 -7.20 -7.48
N LYS A 333 -17.32 -5.98 -7.89
CA LYS A 333 -17.82 -4.75 -7.28
C LYS A 333 -18.93 -4.21 -8.16
N SER A 334 -20.10 -4.00 -7.58
CA SER A 334 -21.19 -3.27 -8.25
C SER A 334 -20.87 -1.78 -8.26
N VAL A 335 -20.80 -1.18 -9.44
CA VAL A 335 -20.48 0.25 -9.62
C VAL A 335 -21.49 0.88 -10.58
N PHE A 336 -21.86 2.15 -10.34
CA PHE A 336 -22.76 2.89 -11.23
C PHE A 336 -22.16 3.09 -12.62
N ASN A 337 -22.93 2.75 -13.66
CA ASN A 337 -22.58 2.98 -15.05
C ASN A 337 -23.09 4.35 -15.52
N PHE A 338 -22.31 5.38 -15.21
CA PHE A 338 -22.63 6.77 -15.58
C PHE A 338 -22.72 7.02 -17.09
N LYS A 339 -22.12 6.15 -17.94
CA LYS A 339 -22.22 6.27 -19.41
C LYS A 339 -23.61 5.92 -19.93
N LYS A 340 -24.34 5.04 -19.23
CA LYS A 340 -25.71 4.63 -19.58
C LYS A 340 -26.76 5.29 -18.69
N ALA A 341 -26.38 6.28 -17.89
CA ALA A 341 -27.29 6.97 -16.99
C ALA A 341 -28.25 7.87 -17.77
N LYS A 342 -29.54 7.80 -17.41
CA LYS A 342 -30.58 8.66 -17.97
C LYS A 342 -30.69 9.97 -17.20
N TRP A 343 -29.72 10.86 -17.38
CA TRP A 343 -29.56 12.07 -16.56
C TRP A 343 -30.78 13.00 -16.57
N ASN A 344 -31.39 13.26 -17.73
CA ASN A 344 -32.54 14.17 -17.80
C ASN A 344 -33.76 13.61 -17.06
N GLU A 345 -34.07 12.32 -17.28
CA GLU A 345 -35.18 11.65 -16.57
C GLU A 345 -34.92 11.59 -15.06
N LEU A 346 -33.68 11.31 -14.65
CA LEU A 346 -33.27 11.31 -13.25
C LEU A 346 -33.51 12.67 -12.58
N LYS A 347 -33.09 13.75 -13.23
CA LYS A 347 -33.26 15.11 -12.72
C LYS A 347 -34.73 15.47 -12.56
N ILE A 348 -35.56 15.19 -13.57
CA ILE A 348 -37.01 15.41 -13.51
C ILE A 348 -37.63 14.61 -12.35
N ALA A 349 -37.24 13.35 -12.18
CA ALA A 349 -37.74 12.50 -11.10
C ALA A 349 -37.34 13.01 -9.71
N LEU A 350 -36.11 13.50 -9.54
CA LEU A 350 -35.64 14.08 -8.28
C LEU A 350 -36.35 15.40 -7.93
N THR A 351 -36.59 16.26 -8.93
CA THR A 351 -37.31 17.53 -8.73
C THR A 351 -38.79 17.33 -8.41
N SER A 352 -39.43 16.32 -9.02
CA SER A 352 -40.85 15.99 -8.80
C SER A 352 -41.10 15.05 -7.62
N ALA A 353 -40.05 14.56 -6.97
CA ALA A 353 -40.16 13.68 -5.82
C ALA A 353 -40.83 14.39 -4.63
N SER A 354 -41.76 13.71 -3.97
CA SER A 354 -42.47 14.19 -2.78
C SER A 354 -41.59 14.14 -1.52
N TRP A 355 -40.50 14.91 -1.51
CA TRP A 355 -39.53 14.94 -0.41
C TRP A 355 -40.14 15.30 0.94
N ASP A 356 -41.27 16.00 0.97
CA ASP A 356 -41.93 16.37 2.23
C ASP A 356 -42.36 15.15 3.07
N GLN A 357 -42.61 13.99 2.43
CA GLN A 357 -42.91 12.73 3.13
C GLN A 357 -41.72 12.21 3.96
N VAL A 358 -40.50 12.67 3.66
CA VAL A 358 -39.28 12.27 4.38
C VAL A 358 -39.16 12.98 5.73
N PHE A 359 -39.78 14.16 5.89
CA PHE A 359 -39.61 15.02 7.06
C PHE A 359 -40.71 14.84 8.11
N VAL A 360 -41.42 13.71 8.09
CA VAL A 360 -42.50 13.40 9.05
C VAL A 360 -41.95 12.85 10.38
N TYR A 361 -40.67 12.46 10.42
CA TYR A 361 -40.05 11.88 11.61
C TYR A 361 -39.39 12.93 12.51
N ASP A 362 -39.54 12.76 13.83
CA ASP A 362 -38.93 13.64 14.84
C ASP A 362 -37.42 13.39 15.05
N CYS A 363 -36.85 12.33 14.46
CA CYS A 363 -35.44 11.97 14.67
C CYS A 363 -34.62 12.01 13.37
N VAL A 364 -33.45 12.67 13.45
CA VAL A 364 -32.53 12.87 12.31
C VAL A 364 -32.13 11.57 11.63
N ASN A 365 -31.99 10.48 12.39
CA ASN A 365 -31.64 9.16 11.87
C ASN A 365 -32.72 8.59 10.95
N ALA A 366 -34.00 8.66 11.37
CA ALA A 366 -35.11 8.17 10.56
C ALA A 366 -35.29 9.05 9.31
N THR A 367 -35.20 10.37 9.46
CA THR A 367 -35.25 11.31 8.34
C THR A 367 -34.15 11.02 7.32
N LEU A 368 -32.89 10.89 7.72
CA LEU A 368 -31.80 10.58 6.79
C LEU A 368 -31.98 9.19 6.15
N SER A 369 -32.42 8.20 6.92
CA SER A 369 -32.64 6.84 6.38
C SER A 369 -33.73 6.83 5.32
N SER A 370 -34.85 7.53 5.58
CA SER A 370 -35.94 7.70 4.62
C SER A 370 -35.50 8.52 3.40
N TRP A 371 -34.74 9.60 3.60
CA TRP A 371 -34.17 10.41 2.53
C TRP A 371 -33.29 9.56 1.62
N THR A 372 -32.35 8.83 2.22
CA THR A 372 -31.39 7.98 1.50
C THR A 372 -32.09 6.87 0.74
N LYS A 373 -33.12 6.26 1.34
CA LYS A 373 -33.92 5.22 0.68
C LYS A 373 -34.62 5.78 -0.56
N MET A 374 -35.38 6.86 -0.43
CA MET A 374 -36.10 7.48 -1.55
C MET A 374 -35.12 7.95 -2.65
N PHE A 375 -34.01 8.57 -2.25
CA PHE A 375 -32.94 8.99 -3.15
C PHE A 375 -32.39 7.81 -3.95
N MET A 376 -32.03 6.71 -3.28
CA MET A 376 -31.45 5.54 -3.93
C MET A 376 -32.47 4.82 -4.81
N GLU A 377 -33.75 4.72 -4.43
CA GLU A 377 -34.80 4.14 -5.27
C GLU A 377 -34.96 4.90 -6.60
N ILE A 378 -34.91 6.23 -6.56
CA ILE A 378 -34.94 7.06 -7.77
C ILE A 378 -33.65 6.86 -8.58
N VAL A 379 -32.48 6.95 -7.95
CA VAL A 379 -31.19 6.81 -8.64
C VAL A 379 -31.06 5.45 -9.32
N GLU A 380 -31.41 4.35 -8.64
CA GLU A 380 -31.29 2.99 -9.17
C GLU A 380 -32.22 2.72 -10.35
N LYS A 381 -33.35 3.44 -10.44
CA LYS A 381 -34.27 3.38 -11.59
C LYS A 381 -33.66 3.98 -12.87
N TYR A 382 -32.81 5.01 -12.75
CA TYR A 382 -32.30 5.77 -13.90
C TYR A 382 -30.79 5.64 -14.13
N VAL A 383 -30.04 5.06 -13.19
CA VAL A 383 -28.60 4.84 -13.27
C VAL A 383 -28.30 3.35 -13.09
N PRO A 384 -28.10 2.59 -14.18
CA PRO A 384 -27.84 1.16 -14.08
C PRO A 384 -26.50 0.90 -13.38
N LYS A 385 -26.45 -0.14 -12.55
CA LYS A 385 -25.20 -0.65 -11.99
C LYS A 385 -24.59 -1.71 -12.92
N ILE A 386 -23.27 -1.76 -12.97
CA ILE A 386 -22.51 -2.81 -13.64
C ILE A 386 -21.63 -3.52 -12.63
N GLU A 387 -21.47 -4.82 -12.81
CA GLU A 387 -20.47 -5.58 -12.08
C GLU A 387 -19.12 -5.39 -12.76
N ILE A 388 -18.25 -4.62 -12.10
CA ILE A 388 -16.86 -4.53 -12.46
C ILE A 388 -16.13 -5.61 -11.68
N ARG A 389 -15.42 -6.47 -12.40
CA ARG A 389 -14.54 -7.45 -11.76
C ARG A 389 -13.41 -6.66 -11.11
N ASN A 390 -13.16 -6.85 -9.81
CA ASN A 390 -11.94 -6.33 -9.19
C ASN A 390 -10.77 -7.02 -9.87
N SER A 391 -10.22 -6.32 -10.84
CA SER A 391 -8.90 -6.54 -11.35
C SER A 391 -8.05 -5.57 -10.54
N ASN A 392 -7.20 -6.07 -9.64
CA ASN A 392 -6.05 -5.32 -9.15
C ASN A 392 -5.05 -5.12 -10.31
N SER A 393 -5.56 -4.73 -11.50
CA SER A 393 -4.74 -4.48 -12.68
C SER A 393 -3.98 -3.20 -12.40
N THR A 394 -2.67 -3.36 -12.42
CA THR A 394 -1.72 -2.28 -12.63
C THR A 394 -2.26 -1.28 -13.66
N PRO A 395 -2.35 0.03 -13.33
CA PRO A 395 -3.05 1.03 -14.16
C PRO A 395 -2.60 1.11 -15.63
N TRP A 396 -1.35 0.76 -15.92
CA TRP A 396 -0.78 0.76 -17.27
C TRP A 396 -1.09 -0.50 -18.08
N ILE A 397 -1.70 -1.53 -17.48
CA ILE A 397 -2.17 -2.74 -18.20
C ILE A 397 -3.66 -2.55 -18.46
N ASP A 398 -3.95 -1.77 -19.49
CA ASP A 398 -5.32 -1.47 -19.89
C ASP A 398 -5.92 -2.55 -20.80
N GLN A 399 -7.16 -2.33 -21.23
CA GLN A 399 -7.90 -3.26 -22.07
C GLN A 399 -7.26 -3.47 -23.45
N ASP A 400 -6.49 -2.51 -23.95
CA ASP A 400 -5.83 -2.60 -25.25
C ASP A 400 -4.60 -3.51 -25.16
N VAL A 401 -3.80 -3.36 -24.09
CA VAL A 401 -2.72 -4.30 -23.75
C VAL A 401 -3.27 -5.73 -23.63
N ILE A 402 -4.36 -5.92 -22.86
CA ILE A 402 -4.98 -7.24 -22.66
C ILE A 402 -5.49 -7.82 -23.98
N ARG A 403 -6.11 -7.01 -24.86
CA ARG A 403 -6.60 -7.46 -26.17
C ARG A 403 -5.46 -7.94 -27.05
N LEU A 404 -4.35 -7.20 -27.08
CA LEU A 404 -3.19 -7.54 -27.88
C LEU A 404 -2.49 -8.81 -27.38
N LEU A 405 -2.35 -8.98 -26.07
CA LEU A 405 -1.81 -10.20 -25.47
C LEU A 405 -2.66 -11.43 -25.78
N ARG A 406 -3.98 -11.34 -25.68
CA ARG A 406 -4.89 -12.43 -26.06
C ARG A 406 -4.79 -12.77 -27.55
N LYS A 407 -4.64 -11.76 -28.42
CA LYS A 407 -4.42 -11.96 -29.86
C LYS A 407 -3.09 -12.68 -30.11
N LYS A 408 -2.02 -12.28 -29.43
CA LYS A 408 -0.71 -12.93 -29.45
C LYS A 408 -0.80 -14.40 -29.02
N ASP A 409 -1.45 -14.70 -27.89
CA ASP A 409 -1.58 -16.06 -27.37
C ASP A 409 -2.42 -16.97 -28.28
N LYS A 410 -3.49 -16.42 -28.88
CA LYS A 410 -4.25 -17.13 -29.91
C LYS A 410 -3.36 -17.48 -31.10
N GLN A 411 -2.59 -16.51 -31.61
CA GLN A 411 -1.69 -16.75 -32.74
C GLN A 411 -0.57 -17.74 -32.39
N ARG A 412 -0.06 -17.74 -31.16
CA ARG A 412 0.91 -18.73 -30.67
C ARG A 412 0.39 -20.15 -30.83
N ARG A 413 -0.85 -20.40 -30.40
CA ARG A 413 -1.49 -21.72 -30.50
C ARG A 413 -1.72 -22.16 -31.95
N ILE A 414 -1.91 -21.20 -32.86
CA ILE A 414 -2.02 -21.48 -34.30
C ILE A 414 -0.62 -21.85 -34.83
N ALA A 415 0.39 -21.02 -34.59
CA ALA A 415 1.76 -21.25 -35.03
C ALA A 415 2.39 -22.55 -34.47
N ASN A 416 2.01 -22.98 -33.27
CA ASN A 416 2.45 -24.27 -32.71
C ASN A 416 1.78 -25.48 -33.38
N LYS A 417 0.65 -25.28 -34.07
CA LYS A 417 -0.11 -26.34 -34.75
C LYS A 417 0.11 -26.33 -36.26
N SER A 418 0.39 -25.17 -36.85
CA SER A 418 0.67 -25.03 -38.28
C SER A 418 2.17 -25.23 -38.55
N PHE A 419 2.49 -25.80 -39.69
CA PHE A 419 3.85 -25.89 -40.21
C PHE A 419 4.19 -24.70 -41.12
N ASP A 420 3.44 -23.59 -40.98
CA ASP A 420 3.53 -22.43 -41.86
C ASP A 420 4.40 -21.32 -41.23
N ASN A 421 5.39 -20.85 -41.98
CA ASN A 421 6.27 -19.77 -41.58
C ASN A 421 5.53 -18.43 -41.46
N GLU A 422 4.42 -18.21 -42.17
CA GLU A 422 3.63 -16.98 -42.03
C GLU A 422 3.02 -16.85 -40.64
N ASP A 423 2.48 -17.93 -40.09
CA ASP A 423 1.88 -17.94 -38.75
C ASP A 423 2.93 -17.67 -37.66
N VAL A 424 4.13 -18.24 -37.81
CA VAL A 424 5.28 -18.01 -36.92
C VAL A 424 5.75 -16.56 -37.00
N ASN A 425 5.83 -15.98 -38.20
CA ASN A 425 6.22 -14.59 -38.40
C ASN A 425 5.17 -13.62 -37.82
N LYS A 426 3.89 -13.92 -38.01
CA LYS A 426 2.78 -13.16 -37.43
C LYS A 426 2.79 -13.22 -35.90
N TYR A 427 3.13 -14.38 -35.32
CA TYR A 427 3.35 -14.50 -33.88
C TYR A 427 4.49 -13.60 -33.38
N LYS A 428 5.65 -13.64 -34.06
CA LYS A 428 6.81 -12.79 -33.73
C LYS A 428 6.47 -11.31 -33.79
N GLN A 429 5.70 -10.89 -34.79
CA GLN A 429 5.25 -9.52 -34.96
C GLN A 429 4.33 -9.09 -33.80
N LEU A 430 3.31 -9.89 -33.47
CA LEU A 430 2.41 -9.60 -32.34
C LEU A 430 3.13 -9.57 -30.99
N ARG A 431 4.14 -10.44 -30.80
CA ARG A 431 5.00 -10.42 -29.60
C ARG A 431 5.76 -9.10 -29.48
N LYS A 432 6.34 -8.60 -30.58
CA LYS A 432 7.07 -7.32 -30.63
C LYS A 432 6.15 -6.14 -30.33
N GLU A 433 4.98 -6.10 -30.96
CA GLU A 433 3.96 -5.06 -30.73
C GLU A 433 3.49 -5.04 -29.27
N ALA A 434 3.20 -6.21 -28.69
CA ALA A 434 2.80 -6.32 -27.29
C ALA A 434 3.88 -5.79 -26.33
N LYS A 435 5.16 -6.11 -26.60
CA LYS A 435 6.29 -5.63 -25.82
C LYS A 435 6.40 -4.10 -25.84
N GLN A 436 6.29 -3.50 -27.02
CA GLN A 436 6.35 -2.05 -27.20
C GLN A 436 5.19 -1.33 -26.52
N LEU A 437 3.97 -1.88 -26.62
CA LEU A 437 2.78 -1.26 -26.04
C LEU A 437 2.81 -1.27 -24.50
N ILE A 438 3.27 -2.36 -23.88
CA ILE A 438 3.42 -2.44 -22.41
C ILE A 438 4.35 -1.33 -21.90
N GLU A 439 5.49 -1.14 -22.56
CA GLU A 439 6.49 -0.14 -22.15
C GLU A 439 5.99 1.29 -22.35
N ALA A 440 5.30 1.54 -23.47
CA ALA A 440 4.71 2.84 -23.76
C ALA A 440 3.66 3.24 -22.72
N LYS A 441 2.75 2.32 -22.36
CA LYS A 441 1.71 2.54 -21.35
C LYS A 441 2.28 2.74 -19.95
N TYR A 442 3.34 2.02 -19.60
CA TYR A 442 4.03 2.20 -18.33
C TYR A 442 4.67 3.60 -18.23
N THR A 443 5.31 4.05 -19.30
CA THR A 443 5.91 5.39 -19.39
C THR A 443 4.86 6.49 -19.31
N GLU A 444 3.74 6.34 -20.02
CA GLU A 444 2.59 7.25 -19.96
C GLU A 444 2.05 7.40 -18.53
N TYR A 445 1.93 6.29 -17.81
CA TYR A 445 1.48 6.29 -16.42
C TYR A 445 2.43 7.06 -15.48
N LEU A 446 3.74 6.87 -15.61
CA LEU A 446 4.73 7.59 -14.80
C LEU A 446 4.68 9.10 -15.05
N ASN A 447 4.53 9.51 -16.31
CA ASN A 447 4.46 10.93 -16.68
C ASN A 447 3.19 11.64 -16.17
N ASN A 448 2.10 10.89 -15.97
CA ASN A 448 0.81 11.41 -15.53
C ASN A 448 0.64 11.38 -14.00
N MET A 449 1.67 11.00 -13.24
CA MET A 449 1.62 11.11 -11.78
C MET A 449 1.65 12.59 -11.35
N PRO A 450 0.69 13.05 -10.52
CA PRO A 450 0.62 14.46 -10.13
C PRO A 450 1.87 14.89 -9.37
N THR A 451 2.51 15.95 -9.86
CA THR A 451 3.46 16.75 -9.09
C THR A 451 2.67 17.81 -8.32
N ASP A 452 2.84 17.84 -7.00
CA ASP A 452 2.10 18.74 -6.11
C ASP A 452 2.40 20.21 -6.46
N ASN A 453 1.46 20.89 -7.10
CA ASN A 453 1.50 22.33 -7.35
C ASN A 453 0.65 23.09 -6.32
N VAL A 454 1.34 24.01 -5.61
CA VAL A 454 0.81 24.93 -4.60
C VAL A 454 0.24 26.18 -5.28
N CYS A 455 -0.90 26.69 -4.81
CA CYS A 455 -1.39 28.03 -5.17
C CYS A 455 -1.69 28.88 -3.92
N SER A 456 -1.48 30.19 -4.08
CA SER A 456 -1.22 31.20 -3.05
C SER A 456 -2.31 32.29 -2.96
N ASN A 457 -2.39 32.89 -1.76
CA ASN A 457 -2.86 34.26 -1.41
C ASN A 457 -4.36 34.57 -1.49
N ASN A 458 -4.90 35.59 -0.79
CA ASN A 458 -4.84 36.14 0.58
C ASN A 458 -5.88 37.28 0.56
N ASP A 459 -6.59 37.57 1.66
CA ASP A 459 -6.94 38.91 2.14
C ASP A 459 -7.91 38.83 3.33
N TYR A 460 -7.58 39.55 4.41
CA TYR A 460 -8.30 39.59 5.68
C TYR A 460 -8.55 41.04 6.12
N ALA A 461 -9.74 41.30 6.66
CA ALA A 461 -10.08 42.51 7.39
C ALA A 461 -10.68 42.17 8.77
N ASN A 462 -10.33 43.01 9.75
CA ASN A 462 -10.61 42.91 11.20
C ASN A 462 -12.08 43.15 11.59
N LEU A 463 -12.53 42.50 12.68
CA LEU A 463 -13.29 43.17 13.76
C LEU A 463 -13.39 42.30 15.03
N ASP A 464 -13.14 42.91 16.19
CA ASP A 464 -13.37 42.35 17.54
C ASP A 464 -14.83 42.51 17.99
N SER A 465 -15.35 41.51 18.70
CA SER A 465 -16.14 41.62 19.96
C SER A 465 -16.66 40.24 20.39
N HIS A 466 -16.94 40.09 21.70
CA HIS A 466 -17.42 38.86 22.37
C HIS A 466 -18.72 38.30 21.78
N THR A 467 -18.60 37.64 20.63
CA THR A 467 -19.67 36.93 19.95
C THR A 467 -19.53 35.44 20.25
N SER A 468 -20.66 34.76 20.47
CA SER A 468 -20.74 33.31 20.57
C SER A 468 -21.50 32.78 19.36
N LEU A 469 -20.94 31.77 18.69
CA LEU A 469 -21.60 31.07 17.60
C LEU A 469 -22.39 29.89 18.19
N THR A 470 -23.70 30.06 18.32
CA THR A 470 -24.56 29.09 19.03
C THR A 470 -25.37 28.18 18.11
N ASN A 471 -25.84 28.71 16.99
CA ASN A 471 -26.70 28.00 16.04
C ASN A 471 -26.25 28.35 14.60
N ILE A 472 -26.37 27.39 13.69
CA ILE A 472 -26.11 27.58 12.25
C ILE A 472 -27.37 27.16 11.49
N THR A 473 -27.82 28.01 10.58
CA THR A 473 -28.89 27.70 9.62
C THR A 473 -28.32 27.85 8.22
N LEU A 474 -28.35 26.76 7.46
CA LEU A 474 -27.82 26.70 6.10
C LEU A 474 -28.89 27.13 5.10
N SER A 475 -28.47 27.94 4.13
CA SER A 475 -29.23 28.25 2.93
C SER A 475 -29.01 27.21 1.84
N GLU A 476 -29.96 27.10 0.92
CA GLU A 476 -29.83 26.22 -0.25
C GLU A 476 -28.61 26.60 -1.11
N ASN A 477 -28.31 27.89 -1.24
CA ASN A 477 -27.15 28.35 -2.01
C ASN A 477 -25.82 27.88 -1.42
N GLU A 478 -25.66 27.88 -0.10
CA GLU A 478 -24.45 27.39 0.57
C GLU A 478 -24.27 25.88 0.35
N VAL A 479 -25.36 25.12 0.47
CA VAL A 479 -25.35 23.67 0.25
C VAL A 479 -25.05 23.36 -1.22
N LEU A 480 -25.68 24.07 -2.16
CA LEU A 480 -25.44 23.93 -3.59
C LEU A 480 -23.98 24.21 -3.95
N ASN A 481 -23.41 25.31 -3.44
CA ASN A 481 -22.01 25.67 -3.65
C ASN A 481 -21.07 24.56 -3.16
N CYS A 482 -21.36 23.96 -2.00
CA CYS A 482 -20.57 22.85 -1.48
C CYS A 482 -20.69 21.59 -2.35
N LEU A 483 -21.91 21.26 -2.82
CA LEU A 483 -22.16 20.12 -3.71
C LEU A 483 -21.45 20.27 -5.07
N GLN A 484 -21.48 21.48 -5.66
CA GLN A 484 -20.84 21.77 -6.94
C GLN A 484 -19.30 21.70 -6.86
N ASN A 485 -18.73 21.94 -5.69
CA ASN A 485 -17.28 21.89 -5.45
C ASN A 485 -16.77 20.54 -4.92
N ILE A 486 -17.60 19.49 -4.93
CA ILE A 486 -17.15 18.12 -4.60
C ILE A 486 -16.09 17.66 -5.60
N ASN A 487 -15.00 17.09 -5.06
CA ASN A 487 -14.02 16.38 -5.88
C ASN A 487 -14.58 15.02 -6.33
N VAL A 488 -14.89 14.91 -7.62
CA VAL A 488 -15.50 13.73 -8.24
C VAL A 488 -14.60 12.49 -8.32
N SER A 489 -13.30 12.65 -8.08
CA SER A 489 -12.31 11.55 -8.11
C SER A 489 -12.17 10.83 -6.75
N LYS A 490 -12.67 11.43 -5.66
CA LYS A 490 -12.57 10.82 -4.33
C LYS A 490 -13.45 9.58 -4.21
N ALA A 491 -12.94 8.58 -3.50
CA ALA A 491 -13.65 7.34 -3.22
C ALA A 491 -14.90 7.59 -2.35
N SER A 492 -15.96 6.81 -2.59
CA SER A 492 -17.19 6.83 -1.79
C SER A 492 -16.93 6.33 -0.36
N GLY A 493 -17.73 6.84 0.57
CA GLY A 493 -17.77 6.36 1.96
C GLY A 493 -18.57 5.05 2.11
N PRO A 494 -18.93 4.69 3.35
CA PRO A 494 -19.70 3.47 3.65
C PRO A 494 -21.08 3.40 2.96
N ASP A 495 -21.64 4.53 2.56
CA ASP A 495 -22.93 4.65 1.86
C ASP A 495 -22.84 4.27 0.37
N GLY A 496 -21.64 4.16 -0.20
CA GLY A 496 -21.42 3.80 -1.61
C GLY A 496 -21.83 4.90 -2.61
N ILE A 497 -22.21 6.09 -2.15
CA ILE A 497 -22.69 7.19 -3.01
C ILE A 497 -21.49 7.93 -3.61
N PRO A 498 -21.29 7.95 -4.95
CA PRO A 498 -20.13 8.58 -5.55
C PRO A 498 -20.27 10.11 -5.64
N GLY A 499 -19.18 10.84 -5.43
CA GLY A 499 -19.18 12.31 -5.55
C GLY A 499 -19.55 12.81 -6.95
N ARG A 500 -19.21 12.04 -7.99
CA ARG A 500 -19.64 12.30 -9.38
C ARG A 500 -21.16 12.33 -9.53
N LEU A 501 -21.88 11.41 -8.86
CA LEU A 501 -23.34 11.39 -8.90
C LEU A 501 -23.87 12.66 -8.26
N LEU A 502 -23.48 12.93 -7.00
CA LEU A 502 -23.95 14.09 -6.23
C LEU A 502 -23.74 15.42 -6.95
N LYS A 503 -22.57 15.63 -7.56
CA LYS A 503 -22.27 16.85 -8.31
C LYS A 503 -23.16 17.01 -9.56
N ALA A 504 -23.52 15.92 -10.23
CA ALA A 504 -24.32 15.96 -11.45
C ALA A 504 -25.80 16.31 -11.22
N ILE A 505 -26.32 16.02 -10.02
CA ILE A 505 -27.71 16.25 -9.60
C ILE A 505 -27.81 17.27 -8.44
N ALA A 506 -26.77 18.09 -8.27
CA ALA A 506 -26.63 18.97 -7.11
C ALA A 506 -27.84 19.90 -6.95
N THR A 507 -28.29 20.51 -8.05
CA THR A 507 -29.41 21.45 -8.06
C THR A 507 -30.70 20.79 -7.58
N GLU A 508 -30.96 19.56 -8.03
CA GLU A 508 -32.22 18.85 -7.79
C GLU A 508 -32.32 18.33 -6.34
N ILE A 509 -31.20 17.96 -5.71
CA ILE A 509 -31.20 17.44 -4.33
C ILE A 509 -31.00 18.51 -3.27
N THR A 510 -30.54 19.71 -3.64
CA THR A 510 -30.20 20.78 -2.69
C THR A 510 -31.37 21.14 -1.76
N PRO A 511 -32.61 21.34 -2.23
CA PRO A 511 -33.71 21.78 -1.34
C PRO A 511 -34.01 20.76 -0.24
N SER A 512 -34.10 19.47 -0.59
CA SER A 512 -34.37 18.41 0.39
C SER A 512 -33.16 18.17 1.30
N LEU A 513 -31.94 18.18 0.76
CA LEU A 513 -30.74 17.96 1.56
C LEU A 513 -30.50 19.10 2.57
N THR A 514 -30.78 20.35 2.20
CA THR A 514 -30.68 21.52 3.09
C THR A 514 -31.60 21.35 4.30
N LYS A 515 -32.84 20.87 4.10
CA LYS A 515 -33.75 20.54 5.21
C LYS A 515 -33.17 19.47 6.14
N VAL A 516 -32.56 18.40 5.60
CA VAL A 516 -31.90 17.35 6.41
C VAL A 516 -30.74 17.92 7.22
N PHE A 517 -29.91 18.77 6.61
CA PHE A 517 -28.78 19.41 7.28
C PHE A 517 -29.23 20.36 8.40
N ASN A 518 -30.22 21.19 8.14
CA ASN A 518 -30.78 22.09 9.16
C ASN A 518 -31.45 21.32 10.30
N LEU A 519 -32.12 20.19 10.01
CA LEU A 519 -32.65 19.32 11.06
C LEU A 519 -31.52 18.76 11.95
N SER A 520 -30.40 18.33 11.35
CA SER A 520 -29.22 17.87 12.09
C SER A 520 -28.64 18.98 12.98
N LEU A 521 -28.48 20.19 12.45
CA LEU A 521 -27.94 21.33 13.18
C LEU A 521 -28.86 21.80 14.31
N CYS A 522 -30.14 22.02 14.03
CA CYS A 522 -31.13 22.47 15.01
C CYS A 522 -31.34 21.49 16.16
N SER A 523 -31.20 20.18 15.91
CA SER A 523 -31.31 19.16 16.95
C SER A 523 -30.00 18.91 17.71
N GLY A 524 -28.87 19.48 17.26
CA GLY A 524 -27.56 19.17 17.82
C GLY A 524 -27.13 17.71 17.62
N LYS A 525 -27.65 17.03 16.59
CA LYS A 525 -27.43 15.59 16.36
C LYS A 525 -26.90 15.30 14.97
N VAL A 526 -25.88 14.46 14.90
CA VAL A 526 -25.32 13.91 13.66
C VAL A 526 -25.96 12.54 13.38
N PRO A 527 -26.44 12.30 12.16
CA PRO A 527 -26.92 10.98 11.79
C PRO A 527 -25.89 9.87 12.04
N SER A 528 -26.31 8.77 12.66
CA SER A 528 -25.47 7.61 12.99
C SER A 528 -24.81 7.00 11.76
N ALA A 529 -25.50 7.01 10.61
CA ALA A 529 -24.96 6.57 9.33
C ALA A 529 -23.71 7.37 8.90
N TRP A 530 -23.59 8.63 9.30
CA TRP A 530 -22.43 9.50 9.04
C TRP A 530 -21.32 9.38 10.11
N LYS A 531 -21.58 8.69 11.22
CA LYS A 531 -20.60 8.41 12.28
C LYS A 531 -19.76 7.15 12.03
N THR A 532 -20.04 6.42 10.94
CA THR A 532 -19.26 5.25 10.54
C THR A 532 -18.19 5.63 9.50
N ALA A 533 -16.96 5.17 9.71
CA ALA A 533 -15.84 5.32 8.78
C ALA A 533 -15.41 3.98 8.16
N LEU A 534 -15.01 4.00 6.89
CA LEU A 534 -14.32 2.90 6.23
C LEU A 534 -12.83 3.22 6.17
N ILE A 535 -12.00 2.44 6.87
CA ILE A 535 -10.56 2.64 6.93
C ILE A 535 -9.89 1.93 5.76
N THR A 536 -9.16 2.69 4.96
CA THR A 536 -8.30 2.16 3.89
C THR A 536 -6.85 2.41 4.31
N PRO A 537 -6.05 1.35 4.56
CA PRO A 537 -4.65 1.51 4.93
C PRO A 537 -3.83 1.95 3.70
N ILE A 538 -3.09 3.05 3.83
CA ILE A 538 -2.16 3.53 2.81
C ILE A 538 -0.74 3.42 3.37
N LEU A 539 0.14 2.71 2.66
CA LEU A 539 1.54 2.59 3.08
C LEU A 539 2.20 3.97 3.06
N LYS A 540 2.76 4.41 4.21
CA LYS A 540 3.52 5.67 4.30
C LYS A 540 4.93 5.46 3.77
N GLU A 541 5.67 4.55 4.40
CA GLU A 541 7.07 4.22 4.11
C GLU A 541 7.48 2.93 4.85
N GLY A 542 8.56 2.27 4.42
CA GLY A 542 9.11 1.09 5.11
C GLY A 542 8.45 -0.25 4.73
N ASN A 543 8.63 -1.26 5.59
CA ASN A 543 8.21 -2.64 5.32
C ASN A 543 6.66 -2.78 5.25
N PRO A 544 6.09 -3.26 4.12
CA PRO A 544 4.64 -3.48 3.98
C PRO A 544 4.05 -4.57 4.90
N HIS A 545 4.87 -5.39 5.55
CA HIS A 545 4.39 -6.39 6.50
C HIS A 545 4.19 -5.84 7.92
N VAL A 546 4.55 -4.58 8.16
CA VAL A 546 4.45 -3.94 9.48
C VAL A 546 3.26 -2.98 9.47
N VAL A 547 2.23 -3.27 10.28
CA VAL A 547 0.98 -2.49 10.32
C VAL A 547 1.21 -1.01 10.69
N THR A 548 2.21 -0.71 11.52
CA THR A 548 2.53 0.67 11.93
C THR A 548 3.05 1.55 10.79
N ASN A 549 3.44 0.95 9.66
CA ASN A 549 3.90 1.68 8.48
C ASN A 549 2.75 2.18 7.60
N TYR A 550 1.50 1.80 7.91
CA TYR A 550 0.32 2.25 7.20
C TYR A 550 -0.35 3.41 7.92
N ARG A 551 -0.77 4.41 7.13
CA ARG A 551 -1.70 5.46 7.56
C ARG A 551 -3.14 4.98 7.40
N PRO A 552 -3.97 5.02 8.45
CA PRO A 552 -5.38 4.68 8.35
C PRO A 552 -6.17 5.87 7.77
N ILE A 553 -6.51 5.84 6.48
CA ILE A 553 -7.35 6.89 5.89
C ILE A 553 -8.82 6.56 6.10
N SER A 554 -9.56 7.46 6.75
CA SER A 554 -11.00 7.32 6.94
C SER A 554 -11.77 7.84 5.73
N LEU A 555 -12.41 6.92 5.01
CA LEU A 555 -13.45 7.25 4.03
C LEU A 555 -14.77 7.46 4.79
N LEU A 556 -15.29 8.68 4.73
CA LEU A 556 -16.56 9.10 5.31
C LEU A 556 -17.60 9.31 4.21
N SER A 557 -18.88 9.30 4.58
CA SER A 557 -19.97 9.69 3.66
C SER A 557 -19.66 11.06 3.03
N ILE A 558 -19.84 11.16 1.72
CA ILE A 558 -19.60 12.42 1.01
C ILE A 558 -20.63 13.48 1.45
N LEU A 559 -21.88 13.07 1.69
CA LEU A 559 -22.92 13.96 2.22
C LEU A 559 -22.56 14.51 3.61
N SER A 560 -21.99 13.68 4.49
CA SER A 560 -21.41 14.15 5.76
C SER A 560 -20.35 15.22 5.52
N LYS A 561 -19.42 15.00 4.58
CA LYS A 561 -18.37 15.98 4.27
C LYS A 561 -18.91 17.28 3.69
N VAL A 562 -20.03 17.26 2.98
CA VAL A 562 -20.71 18.47 2.50
C VAL A 562 -21.22 19.27 3.69
N LEU A 563 -21.94 18.62 4.63
CA LEU A 563 -22.39 19.27 5.86
C LEU A 563 -21.21 19.83 6.67
N GLU A 564 -20.16 19.02 6.86
CA GLU A 564 -18.94 19.45 7.56
C GLU A 564 -18.28 20.67 6.88
N ARG A 565 -18.30 20.75 5.55
CA ARG A 565 -17.78 21.92 4.82
C ARG A 565 -18.63 23.16 5.07
N CYS A 566 -19.95 23.04 5.04
CA CYS A 566 -20.84 24.16 5.39
C CYS A 566 -20.53 24.67 6.81
N ILE A 567 -20.49 23.77 7.79
CA ILE A 567 -20.17 24.10 9.20
C ILE A 567 -18.77 24.72 9.31
N TYR A 568 -17.78 24.17 8.61
CA TYR A 568 -16.42 24.67 8.60
C TYR A 568 -16.38 26.14 8.15
N ASN A 569 -17.12 26.51 7.10
CA ASN A 569 -17.10 27.87 6.58
C ASN A 569 -17.55 28.88 7.65
N HIS A 570 -18.68 28.64 8.32
CA HIS A 570 -19.15 29.49 9.41
C HIS A 570 -18.19 29.49 10.62
N CYS A 571 -17.70 28.30 11.01
CA CYS A 571 -16.82 28.19 12.17
C CYS A 571 -15.46 28.87 11.94
N TYR A 572 -14.90 28.72 10.74
CA TYR A 572 -13.62 29.29 10.38
C TYR A 572 -13.71 30.82 10.28
N GLU A 573 -14.76 31.33 9.64
CA GLU A 573 -15.04 32.78 9.59
C GLU A 573 -15.11 33.39 11.00
N PHE A 574 -15.80 32.70 11.92
CA PHE A 574 -15.92 33.11 13.31
C PHE A 574 -14.62 33.02 14.11
N ILE A 575 -13.76 32.02 13.89
CA ILE A 575 -12.65 31.72 14.80
C ILE A 575 -11.27 32.16 14.31
N GLN A 576 -11.11 32.40 13.01
CA GLN A 576 -9.81 32.68 12.38
C GLN A 576 -8.99 33.79 13.03
N HIS A 577 -9.64 34.85 13.55
CA HIS A 577 -8.97 35.95 14.24
C HIS A 577 -8.51 35.60 15.66
N LYS A 578 -9.05 34.54 16.27
CA LYS A 578 -8.67 34.02 17.59
C LYS A 578 -7.62 32.90 17.50
N LEU A 579 -7.24 32.49 16.28
CA LEU A 579 -6.21 31.47 16.08
C LEU A 579 -4.84 32.05 16.37
N THR A 580 -4.03 31.27 17.09
CA THR A 580 -2.69 31.68 17.48
C THR A 580 -1.84 32.06 16.28
N PHE A 581 -1.08 33.15 16.40
CA PHE A 581 -0.17 33.61 15.35
C PHE A 581 0.92 32.58 15.03
N TYR A 582 1.29 31.73 16.01
CA TYR A 582 2.38 30.76 15.87
C TYR A 582 2.03 29.53 15.03
N GLN A 583 0.74 29.28 14.75
CA GLN A 583 0.27 28.12 13.98
C GLN A 583 0.18 28.45 12.49
N HIS A 584 0.92 27.69 11.68
CA HIS A 584 0.95 27.84 10.22
C HIS A 584 0.36 26.64 9.46
N GLY A 585 0.11 25.51 10.13
CA GLY A 585 -0.55 24.36 9.54
C GLY A 585 -2.07 24.49 9.64
N PHE A 586 -2.77 24.16 8.54
CA PHE A 586 -4.23 24.23 8.42
C PHE A 586 -4.86 25.62 8.65
N VAL A 587 -4.07 26.69 8.60
CA VAL A 587 -4.54 28.07 8.69
C VAL A 587 -4.46 28.71 7.31
N GLN A 588 -5.55 29.31 6.84
CA GLN A 588 -5.61 29.99 5.55
C GLN A 588 -4.60 31.14 5.50
N GLY A 589 -3.92 31.29 4.35
CA GLY A 589 -2.89 32.30 4.16
C GLY A 589 -1.54 32.00 4.81
N ARG A 590 -1.41 30.86 5.51
CA ARG A 590 -0.16 30.38 6.12
C ARG A 590 0.25 29.04 5.52
N ASN A 591 1.55 28.83 5.39
CA ASN A 591 2.12 27.60 4.82
C ASN A 591 3.48 27.28 5.46
N CYS A 592 4.06 26.13 5.09
CA CYS A 592 5.34 25.68 5.65
C CYS A 592 6.46 26.70 5.42
N VAL A 593 6.49 27.36 4.25
CA VAL A 593 7.51 28.35 3.91
C VAL A 593 7.42 29.57 4.83
N THR A 594 6.22 30.10 5.06
CA THR A 594 6.02 31.25 5.95
C THR A 594 6.48 30.97 7.39
N GLN A 595 6.27 29.75 7.90
CA GLN A 595 6.74 29.34 9.23
C GLN A 595 8.26 29.26 9.27
N LEU A 596 8.83 28.66 8.23
CA LEU A 596 10.25 28.43 8.10
C LEU A 596 11.04 29.74 7.99
N VAL A 597 10.55 30.70 7.18
CA VAL A 597 11.14 32.03 7.04
C VAL A 597 11.15 32.77 8.38
N ARG A 598 10.04 32.73 9.13
CA ARG A 598 9.96 33.37 10.45
C ARG A 598 10.96 32.74 11.44
N PHE A 599 11.07 31.42 11.43
CA PHE A 599 12.00 30.70 12.28
C PHE A 599 13.47 31.03 11.93
N TYR A 600 13.83 31.01 10.64
CA TYR A 600 15.18 31.37 10.22
C TYR A 600 15.54 32.81 10.49
N HIS A 601 14.62 33.75 10.28
CA HIS A 601 14.89 35.15 10.57
C HIS A 601 15.37 35.35 12.02
N LYS A 602 14.76 34.65 12.98
CA LYS A 602 15.18 34.67 14.38
C LYS A 602 16.56 34.06 14.61
N ILE A 603 16.84 32.93 13.97
CA ILE A 603 18.17 32.30 14.06
C ILE A 603 19.24 33.25 13.51
N LEU A 604 18.99 33.84 12.34
CA LEU A 604 19.93 34.75 11.69
C LEU A 604 20.16 36.02 12.53
N GLU A 605 19.10 36.61 13.07
CA GLU A 605 19.20 37.78 13.95
C GLU A 605 20.00 37.46 15.23
N ALA A 606 19.80 36.29 15.82
CA ALA A 606 20.57 35.86 16.99
C ALA A 606 22.06 35.68 16.66
N LEU A 607 22.36 35.03 15.52
CA LEU A 607 23.73 34.81 15.06
C LEU A 607 24.44 36.11 14.69
N ASP A 608 23.76 37.06 14.04
CA ASP A 608 24.31 38.38 13.70
C ASP A 608 24.69 39.18 14.97
N ASN A 609 23.99 38.92 16.08
CA ASN A 609 24.29 39.49 17.40
C ASN A 609 25.29 38.66 18.22
N GLY A 610 25.87 37.60 17.66
CA GLY A 610 26.88 36.76 18.32
C GLY A 610 26.32 35.80 19.37
N HIS A 611 25.02 35.54 19.38
CA HIS A 611 24.37 34.61 20.31
C HIS A 611 24.15 33.22 19.68
N GLU A 612 24.12 32.17 20.52
CA GLU A 612 23.75 30.82 20.09
C GLU A 612 22.22 30.64 20.14
N VAL A 613 21.69 29.68 19.38
CA VAL A 613 20.27 29.31 19.43
C VAL A 613 20.12 27.81 19.64
N ASP A 614 19.43 27.44 20.72
CA ASP A 614 19.03 26.07 21.00
C ASP A 614 17.58 25.86 20.54
N THR A 615 17.35 24.76 19.81
CA THR A 615 16.02 24.38 19.31
C THR A 615 15.67 22.95 19.69
N ILE A 616 14.46 22.80 20.20
CA ILE A 616 13.81 21.55 20.55
C ILE A 616 12.69 21.26 19.56
N TYR A 617 12.71 20.09 18.94
CA TYR A 617 11.63 19.59 18.08
C TYR A 617 10.76 18.63 18.89
N LEU A 618 9.45 18.87 18.86
CA LEU A 618 8.44 18.04 19.50
C LEU A 618 7.60 17.34 18.43
N ASP A 619 7.47 16.02 18.57
CA ASP A 619 6.63 15.19 17.70
C ASP A 619 5.55 14.48 18.52
N PHE A 620 4.28 14.66 18.12
CA PHE A 620 3.13 14.04 18.77
C PHE A 620 2.86 12.66 18.21
N SER A 621 2.85 11.64 19.08
CA SER A 621 2.44 10.30 18.65
C SER A 621 0.95 10.26 18.30
N LYS A 622 0.63 10.09 17.01
CA LYS A 622 -0.75 9.95 16.49
C LYS A 622 -1.68 11.09 16.93
N ALA A 623 -1.26 12.33 16.68
CA ALA A 623 -1.90 13.54 17.18
C ALA A 623 -3.44 13.58 17.01
N PHE A 624 -3.94 13.26 15.82
CA PHE A 624 -5.38 13.27 15.52
C PHE A 624 -6.17 12.15 16.22
N ASP A 625 -5.58 10.97 16.39
CA ASP A 625 -6.24 9.80 16.97
C ASP A 625 -6.36 9.89 18.50
N ARG A 626 -5.53 10.73 19.14
CA ARG A 626 -5.41 10.83 20.59
C ARG A 626 -6.11 12.05 21.21
N ILE A 627 -6.79 12.86 20.41
CA ILE A 627 -7.54 14.01 20.94
C ILE A 627 -8.60 13.53 21.92
N SER A 628 -8.53 14.01 23.16
CA SER A 628 -9.53 13.71 24.18
C SER A 628 -10.78 14.55 23.96
N HIS A 629 -11.95 13.90 23.90
CA HIS A 629 -13.21 14.58 23.54
C HIS A 629 -13.65 15.60 24.58
N ARG A 630 -13.54 15.30 25.87
CA ARG A 630 -13.97 16.22 26.93
C ARG A 630 -13.18 17.54 26.93
N PRO A 631 -11.83 17.54 26.98
CA PRO A 631 -11.06 18.78 26.89
C PRO A 631 -11.28 19.53 25.57
N LEU A 632 -11.50 18.83 24.46
CA LEU A 632 -11.86 19.47 23.19
C LEU A 632 -13.19 20.24 23.30
N LEU A 633 -14.24 19.63 23.85
CA LEU A 633 -15.53 20.28 24.02
C LEU A 633 -15.47 21.48 24.97
N ASP A 634 -14.69 21.38 26.05
CA ASP A 634 -14.47 22.48 26.99
C ASP A 634 -13.72 23.64 26.30
N LYS A 635 -12.74 23.34 25.45
CA LYS A 635 -12.03 24.35 24.63
C LYS A 635 -12.95 25.01 23.61
N LEU A 636 -13.78 24.24 22.89
CA LEU A 636 -14.76 24.79 21.96
C LEU A 636 -15.71 25.77 22.65
N LYS A 637 -16.20 25.42 23.84
CA LYS A 637 -17.05 26.31 24.65
C LYS A 637 -16.32 27.60 25.03
N ARG A 638 -15.06 27.52 25.47
CA ARG A 638 -14.22 28.70 25.78
C ARG A 638 -13.95 29.58 24.56
N HIS A 639 -13.84 29.00 23.38
CA HIS A 639 -13.66 29.73 22.11
C HIS A 639 -14.95 30.39 21.59
N GLY A 640 -16.09 30.18 22.26
CA GLY A 640 -17.36 30.81 21.94
C GLY A 640 -18.33 29.95 21.14
N PHE A 641 -18.03 28.66 20.93
CA PHE A 641 -19.00 27.72 20.35
C PHE A 641 -19.99 27.26 21.42
N GLY A 642 -21.27 27.64 21.29
CA GLY A 642 -22.31 27.37 22.28
C GLY A 642 -23.55 26.73 21.66
N GLY A 643 -24.65 26.68 22.42
CA GLY A 643 -25.97 26.25 21.94
C GLY A 643 -25.99 24.88 21.25
N THR A 644 -26.86 24.76 20.25
CA THR A 644 -27.05 23.51 19.49
C THR A 644 -25.81 23.11 18.68
N LEU A 645 -24.97 24.08 18.31
CA LEU A 645 -23.71 23.81 17.61
C LEU A 645 -22.70 23.09 18.51
N HIS A 646 -22.62 23.45 19.80
CA HIS A 646 -21.77 22.74 20.76
C HIS A 646 -22.26 21.30 20.97
N ASP A 647 -23.58 21.12 21.11
CA ASP A 647 -24.21 19.79 21.19
C ASP A 647 -23.93 18.97 19.92
N TRP A 648 -23.97 19.60 18.75
CA TRP A 648 -23.64 18.97 17.47
C TRP A 648 -22.19 18.50 17.43
N PHE A 649 -21.22 19.31 17.90
CA PHE A 649 -19.82 18.89 17.99
C PHE A 649 -19.62 17.73 18.97
N ALA A 650 -20.31 17.75 20.12
CA ALA A 650 -20.29 16.65 21.07
C ALA A 650 -20.83 15.36 20.45
N ASP A 651 -21.93 15.44 19.71
CA ASP A 651 -22.52 14.30 19.01
C ASP A 651 -21.64 13.85 17.82
N TYR A 652 -20.98 14.77 17.12
CA TYR A 652 -20.11 14.49 15.97
C TYR A 652 -18.89 13.63 16.32
N ILE A 653 -18.24 13.89 17.48
CA ILE A 653 -17.03 13.18 17.90
C ILE A 653 -17.32 11.89 18.71
N THR A 654 -18.51 11.77 19.30
CA THR A 654 -18.90 10.63 20.15
C THR A 654 -19.66 9.54 19.38
N ALA A 655 -19.70 8.33 19.95
CA ALA A 655 -20.41 7.17 19.38
C ALA A 655 -20.05 6.88 17.92
N ARG A 656 -18.78 7.11 17.56
CA ARG A 656 -18.25 6.82 16.23
C ARG A 656 -17.79 5.38 16.13
N SER A 657 -17.82 4.86 14.91
CA SER A 657 -17.37 3.51 14.60
C SER A 657 -16.58 3.47 13.31
N GLN A 658 -15.71 2.48 13.19
CA GLN A 658 -14.86 2.28 12.03
C GLN A 658 -14.71 0.80 11.70
N LYS A 659 -14.50 0.49 10.42
CA LYS A 659 -14.12 -0.85 9.96
C LYS A 659 -13.05 -0.75 8.88
N VAL A 660 -12.14 -1.69 8.82
CA VAL A 660 -11.05 -1.71 7.83
C VAL A 660 -11.52 -2.45 6.58
N ALA A 661 -11.27 -1.88 5.39
CA ALA A 661 -11.51 -2.56 4.13
C ALA A 661 -10.22 -2.74 3.32
N ILE A 662 -9.96 -3.98 2.91
CA ILE A 662 -8.81 -4.38 2.09
C ILE A 662 -9.31 -5.33 1.01
N ASP A 663 -9.02 -5.04 -0.25
CA ASP A 663 -9.34 -5.89 -1.41
C ASP A 663 -10.81 -6.36 -1.48
N GLY A 664 -11.74 -5.55 -0.97
CA GLY A 664 -13.18 -5.86 -0.94
C GLY A 664 -13.66 -6.67 0.26
N ALA A 665 -12.76 -7.15 1.12
CA ALA A 665 -13.11 -7.69 2.43
C ALA A 665 -13.20 -6.55 3.46
N CYS A 666 -14.12 -6.67 4.42
CA CYS A 666 -14.28 -5.74 5.54
C CYS A 666 -14.02 -6.46 6.87
N SER A 667 -13.38 -5.78 7.82
CA SER A 667 -13.34 -6.22 9.22
C SER A 667 -14.68 -6.02 9.91
N ASP A 668 -14.77 -6.53 11.14
CA ASP A 668 -15.82 -6.17 12.07
C ASP A 668 -15.80 -4.66 12.40
N LEU A 669 -16.95 -4.16 12.84
CA LEU A 669 -17.14 -2.77 13.24
C LEU A 669 -16.57 -2.56 14.65
N LEU A 670 -15.69 -1.56 14.80
CA LEU A 670 -15.11 -1.19 16.09
C LEU A 670 -15.51 0.23 16.48
N SER A 671 -15.76 0.46 17.77
CA SER A 671 -16.02 1.79 18.29
C SER A 671 -14.73 2.62 18.41
N VAL A 672 -14.83 3.93 18.16
CA VAL A 672 -13.75 4.90 18.30
C VAL A 672 -13.96 5.67 19.60
N THR A 673 -13.00 5.55 20.52
CA THR A 673 -13.08 6.10 21.88
C THR A 673 -12.35 7.42 22.07
N SER A 674 -11.49 7.81 21.13
CA SER A 674 -10.73 9.07 21.15
C SER A 674 -10.43 9.55 19.73
N GLY A 675 -10.02 10.81 19.62
CA GLY A 675 -9.56 11.41 18.38
C GLY A 675 -10.65 12.04 17.52
N VAL A 676 -10.22 12.65 16.43
CA VAL A 676 -11.08 13.16 15.36
C VAL A 676 -10.81 12.38 14.07
N PRO A 677 -11.80 12.19 13.17
CA PRO A 677 -11.62 11.29 12.03
C PRO A 677 -10.57 11.80 11.03
N GLN A 678 -9.55 10.98 10.75
CA GLN A 678 -8.49 11.32 9.80
C GLN A 678 -9.03 11.33 8.36
N GLY A 679 -9.18 12.51 7.76
CA GLY A 679 -9.81 12.71 6.45
C GLY A 679 -11.19 13.37 6.49
N SER A 680 -11.66 13.77 7.68
CA SER A 680 -12.77 14.71 7.87
C SER A 680 -12.40 16.14 7.45
N ILE A 681 -13.41 16.98 7.23
CA ILE A 681 -13.19 18.41 6.92
C ILE A 681 -12.98 19.21 8.20
N LEU A 682 -13.71 18.86 9.27
CA LEU A 682 -13.62 19.56 10.56
C LEU A 682 -12.43 19.12 11.41
N GLY A 683 -11.89 17.91 11.22
CA GLY A 683 -10.79 17.37 12.03
C GLY A 683 -9.57 18.28 12.16
N PRO A 684 -9.01 18.84 11.06
CA PRO A 684 -7.91 19.80 11.13
C PRO A 684 -8.23 21.06 11.95
N LEU A 685 -9.42 21.63 11.78
CA LEU A 685 -9.85 22.80 12.54
C LEU A 685 -9.98 22.47 14.03
N LEU A 686 -10.63 21.35 14.37
CA LEU A 686 -10.76 20.89 15.74
C LEU A 686 -9.40 20.63 16.40
N PHE A 687 -8.43 20.10 15.65
CA PHE A 687 -7.07 19.92 16.15
C PHE A 687 -6.37 21.26 16.41
N VAL A 688 -6.44 22.21 15.48
CA VAL A 688 -5.87 23.56 15.68
C VAL A 688 -6.46 24.23 16.91
N LEU A 689 -7.78 24.17 17.09
CA LEU A 689 -8.46 24.70 18.28
C LEU A 689 -8.05 23.97 19.56
N TYR A 690 -7.79 22.67 19.49
CA TYR A 690 -7.33 21.88 20.63
C TYR A 690 -5.96 22.31 21.13
N ILE A 691 -5.04 22.72 20.27
CA ILE A 691 -3.68 23.14 20.64
C ILE A 691 -3.48 24.65 20.64
N ASN A 692 -4.54 25.44 20.47
CA ASN A 692 -4.44 26.89 20.26
C ASN A 692 -3.83 27.64 21.47
N ASP A 693 -4.00 27.09 22.67
CA ASP A 693 -3.46 27.57 23.95
C ASP A 693 -2.05 27.03 24.26
N LEU A 694 -1.50 26.13 23.43
CA LEU A 694 -0.16 25.57 23.64
C LEU A 694 0.94 26.65 23.74
N PRO A 695 0.96 27.71 22.92
CA PRO A 695 1.95 28.79 23.04
C PRO A 695 1.90 29.55 24.36
N GLU A 696 0.76 29.57 25.06
CA GLU A 696 0.60 30.24 26.35
C GLU A 696 1.38 29.53 27.47
N CYS A 697 1.72 28.26 27.27
CA CYS A 697 2.54 27.47 28.20
C CYS A 697 4.04 27.73 28.05
N ILE A 698 4.48 28.48 27.02
CA ILE A 698 5.89 28.77 26.75
C ILE A 698 6.22 30.18 27.24
N HIS A 699 7.02 30.27 28.30
CA HIS A 699 7.45 31.55 28.86
C HIS A 699 8.58 32.18 28.04
N LYS A 700 8.58 33.52 27.96
CA LYS A 700 9.69 34.27 27.34
C LYS A 700 10.96 34.15 28.20
N PRO A 701 12.16 34.14 27.60
CA PRO A 701 12.48 34.50 26.21
C PRO A 701 12.26 33.39 25.16
N THR A 702 11.86 32.18 25.58
CA THR A 702 11.62 31.05 24.68
C THR A 702 10.50 31.35 23.66
N ASP A 703 10.68 30.85 22.44
CA ASP A 703 9.73 30.98 21.34
C ASP A 703 9.24 29.63 20.85
N ILE A 704 8.08 29.61 20.19
CA ILE A 704 7.48 28.41 19.63
C ILE A 704 7.06 28.63 18.18
N ALA A 705 7.26 27.63 17.34
CA ALA A 705 6.78 27.60 15.96
C ALA A 705 5.98 26.33 15.72
N LEU A 706 4.74 26.47 15.23
CA LEU A 706 3.81 25.36 15.05
C LEU A 706 3.44 25.19 13.56
N PHE A 707 3.40 23.94 13.10
CA PHE A 707 2.84 23.57 11.82
C PHE A 707 2.04 22.29 11.97
N ALA A 708 0.71 22.43 12.12
CA ALA A 708 -0.15 21.33 12.54
C ALA A 708 0.37 20.75 13.86
N ASP A 709 0.70 19.46 13.89
CA ASP A 709 1.26 18.73 15.02
C ASP A 709 2.77 18.96 15.20
N ASP A 710 3.51 19.25 14.12
CA ASP A 710 4.94 19.55 14.18
C ASP A 710 5.18 20.84 14.99
N SER A 711 5.94 20.75 16.07
CA SER A 711 6.22 21.89 16.96
C SER A 711 7.71 22.06 17.18
N LYS A 712 8.18 23.31 17.17
CA LYS A 712 9.57 23.67 17.50
C LYS A 712 9.57 24.69 18.61
N VAL A 713 10.42 24.51 19.61
CA VAL A 713 10.63 25.46 20.70
C VAL A 713 12.08 25.91 20.64
N SER A 714 12.34 27.21 20.63
CA SER A 714 13.69 27.74 20.46
C SER A 714 13.99 28.86 21.44
N GLN A 715 15.22 28.92 21.92
CA GLN A 715 15.71 29.97 22.82
C GLN A 715 17.09 30.46 22.37
N ILE A 716 17.28 31.78 22.47
CA ILE A 716 18.59 32.42 22.27
C ILE A 716 19.37 32.28 23.58
N ILE A 717 20.59 31.79 23.48
CA ILE A 717 21.50 31.55 24.61
C ILE A 717 22.51 32.69 24.63
N GLY A 718 22.37 33.59 25.61
CA GLY A 718 23.23 34.74 25.80
C GLY A 718 24.20 34.60 26.98
N SER A 719 23.97 33.64 27.87
CA SER A 719 24.78 33.41 29.06
C SER A 719 24.90 31.92 29.39
N SER A 720 25.84 31.56 30.26
CA SER A 720 26.03 30.17 30.72
C SER A 720 24.94 29.66 31.67
N ASN A 721 24.03 30.55 32.11
CA ASN A 721 22.90 30.22 33.00
C ASN A 721 21.59 29.98 32.23
N ASP A 722 21.57 30.28 30.92
CA ASP A 722 20.46 29.96 30.00
C ASP A 722 20.58 28.52 29.47
#